data_AF-A0A970LT47-F1
#
_entry.id   AF-A0A970LT47-F1
#
_cell.length_a   1.000
_cell.length_b   1.000
_cell.length_c   1.000
_cell.angle_alpha   90.00
_cell.angle_beta   90.00
_cell.angle_gamma   90.00
#
_symmetry.space_group_name_H-M   'P 1'
#
loop_
_entity.id
_entity.type
_entity.pdbx_description
1 polymer ?
#
loop_
_entity_poly.entity_id
_entity_poly.type
_entity_poly.pdbx_seq_one_letter_code
_entity_poly.pdbx_strand_id
1 'polypeptide(L)'
;MALRHLYSRVPAKASMFNLTDSYDTFAKSQKLDKDFILCEMGRLFEYAPGKTESEMILDGFLPPTYCTLRTPEGVIVHSSITYQQRDFTGERYSFMINSLVLEKDEKGTIYSKKEAAYFNPDIFTEKIESFDITSQTFSPVSDYPETPYETEKLRDISEISGEYDERVIKRLIFALLYVSANKNKCVYIAPLMPPEELSRWGLEFINALMQLFPAFIRERLSFITFITEYKKLNCFNVKFVHSDDIQAGGKGFVFDMTPGKPDNIKEGDYKQFEKEVTFLYELCEDKERRDSFTAFCDNMVKADSEYDKPGLQTFADMVLLFRQSRYEGEVEENDLIANDQSCFKLISTYESHRNALELNDRLNILAPLIVRYCFTRSPIPSNVFSKLTKLYSKEPFECRVVIMNGLLELIHTDAMREKLFAFIKNVFDDETAERREVICENLSRVFYGGFLQDQILTLFDTVFEGEIESSKTNILSKLLLSIRTESIRDKVFEFLKNHAVRITGEHREMVYTALLEAVPVKDITSSKAVETIDYYSKNDTPALQNELSFELYSMLEENDSLIEILITDSELNTKGPVSFGVIKRIIRNNIRKKLFSVMLSLLVGNKLTGISNAVEAVWLFDDTDPESINKALFEKLKPVFETVAKNATLEDMISLYSRLDSSPLKVGDYRKAMYNRFCQNCLFPLMGENYIKALDPRLHTRPIIYYADYAEKAEGIASYDGVKTVTGFSHLIKAVNAGSSVEILNCLFGFEIPAAYVPSSVYRLKAECKGAFEISSNNDTKALILSCSSGAYAATLASVEYIEHKRISLTKLFDENLKVLDKRLQEDLNSREDKPKNLKKALQEAHDEALMRSLEGLIRFCISLGVSNAEESFKQKLCYDSVSELDYTLVAILNDHFKNLKKEVFVLSHTLKIIDPVIAEKVKQNFSKKAVSENPDNQDQDNTKGKKSKLLGLFKK
;
A
#
# COMPACT_ATOMS: atom_id res chain seq x y z
N MET A 1 16.60 -18.13 -70.25
CA MET A 1 17.05 -18.78 -71.49
C MET A 1 18.50 -19.15 -71.22
N ALA A 2 18.82 -20.43 -71.31
CA ALA A 2 20.11 -20.96 -70.93
C ALA A 2 21.11 -20.70 -72.06
N LEU A 3 22.31 -20.25 -71.70
CA LEU A 3 23.39 -20.03 -72.65
C LEU A 3 24.00 -21.37 -73.04
N ARG A 4 24.36 -21.52 -74.31
CA ARG A 4 24.79 -22.79 -74.87
C ARG A 4 26.27 -22.78 -75.17
N HIS A 5 26.94 -23.87 -74.86
CA HIS A 5 28.33 -24.09 -75.22
C HIS A 5 28.50 -25.54 -75.69
N LEU A 6 28.99 -25.69 -76.92
CA LEU A 6 29.26 -26.99 -77.52
C LEU A 6 30.77 -27.12 -77.72
N TYR A 7 31.29 -28.17 -77.11
CA TYR A 7 32.70 -28.47 -77.06
C TYR A 7 32.92 -29.92 -77.48
N SER A 8 33.96 -30.20 -78.23
CA SER A 8 34.28 -31.58 -78.58
C SER A 8 35.78 -31.78 -78.76
N ARG A 9 36.20 -33.03 -78.57
CA ARG A 9 37.51 -33.52 -78.97
C ARG A 9 37.33 -34.38 -80.21
N VAL A 10 36.98 -33.75 -81.33
CA VAL A 10 36.99 -34.42 -82.63
C VAL A 10 38.41 -34.39 -83.16
N PRO A 11 38.94 -35.49 -83.70
CA PRO A 11 40.04 -35.38 -84.65
C PRO A 11 39.54 -34.58 -85.85
N ALA A 12 39.71 -33.26 -85.85
CA ALA A 12 39.40 -32.48 -87.04
C ALA A 12 40.33 -32.93 -88.18
N LYS A 13 39.88 -32.87 -89.43
CA LYS A 13 40.80 -32.89 -90.58
C LYS A 13 41.87 -31.78 -90.46
N ALA A 14 41.60 -30.73 -89.67
CA ALA A 14 42.55 -29.70 -89.26
C ALA A 14 43.65 -30.19 -88.29
N SER A 15 43.40 -31.19 -87.44
CA SER A 15 44.41 -31.79 -86.56
C SER A 15 45.26 -32.86 -87.27
N MET A 16 44.88 -33.34 -88.46
CA MET A 16 45.80 -34.17 -89.26
C MET A 16 47.06 -33.41 -89.71
N PHE A 17 47.04 -32.08 -89.72
CA PHE A 17 48.19 -31.24 -90.07
C PHE A 17 48.97 -30.69 -88.86
N ASN A 18 48.39 -30.76 -87.66
CA ASN A 18 49.03 -30.38 -86.39
C ASN A 18 48.94 -31.56 -85.42
N LEU A 19 50.08 -32.20 -85.11
CA LEU A 19 50.24 -33.41 -84.29
C LEU A 19 49.75 -33.32 -82.82
N THR A 20 48.81 -32.45 -82.49
CA THR A 20 48.25 -32.28 -81.15
C THR A 20 46.73 -32.27 -81.20
N ASP A 21 46.11 -33.22 -80.51
CA ASP A 21 44.68 -33.17 -80.16
C ASP A 21 44.47 -31.94 -79.26
N SER A 22 43.97 -30.82 -79.79
CA SER A 22 43.52 -29.69 -78.97
C SER A 22 42.00 -29.66 -78.86
N TYR A 23 41.56 -28.99 -77.82
CA TYR A 23 40.18 -28.92 -77.36
C TYR A 23 39.47 -27.72 -77.97
N ASP A 24 38.43 -27.94 -78.79
CA ASP A 24 37.82 -26.86 -79.58
C ASP A 24 36.35 -26.60 -79.20
N THR A 25 36.00 -25.31 -79.11
CA THR A 25 34.61 -24.85 -79.02
C THR A 25 34.05 -24.74 -80.43
N PHE A 26 32.95 -25.43 -80.70
CA PHE A 26 32.30 -25.48 -82.03
C PHE A 26 31.15 -24.49 -82.15
N ALA A 27 30.45 -24.28 -81.05
CA ALA A 27 29.39 -23.29 -80.97
C ALA A 27 29.29 -22.74 -79.55
N LYS A 28 29.00 -21.44 -79.44
CA LYS A 28 28.75 -20.79 -78.16
C LYS A 28 27.73 -19.68 -78.32
N SER A 29 26.94 -19.44 -77.29
CA SER A 29 26.11 -18.23 -77.22
C SER A 29 26.99 -16.97 -77.10
N GLN A 30 26.48 -15.86 -77.60
CA GLN A 30 27.22 -14.60 -77.73
C GLN A 30 27.78 -14.10 -76.38
N LYS A 31 27.03 -14.29 -75.29
CA LYS A 31 27.39 -13.84 -73.93
C LYS A 31 28.51 -14.65 -73.27
N LEU A 32 28.86 -15.83 -73.80
CA LEU A 32 29.94 -16.66 -73.25
C LEU A 32 31.26 -16.25 -73.89
N ASP A 33 32.08 -15.49 -73.18
CA ASP A 33 33.42 -15.13 -73.65
C ASP A 33 34.44 -16.26 -73.38
N LYS A 34 35.64 -16.09 -73.93
CA LYS A 34 36.72 -17.09 -73.82
C LYS A 34 37.22 -17.23 -72.39
N ASP A 35 37.24 -16.14 -71.63
CA ASP A 35 37.77 -16.13 -70.27
C ASP A 35 36.83 -16.88 -69.32
N PHE A 36 35.51 -16.66 -69.44
CA PHE A 36 34.49 -17.43 -68.74
C PHE A 36 34.62 -18.93 -69.03
N ILE A 37 34.71 -19.31 -70.31
CA ILE A 37 34.82 -20.72 -70.71
C ILE A 37 36.07 -21.38 -70.09
N LEU A 38 37.22 -20.70 -70.12
CA LEU A 38 38.47 -21.26 -69.58
C LEU A 38 38.49 -21.28 -68.04
N CYS A 39 38.02 -20.22 -67.38
CA CYS A 39 38.07 -20.08 -65.93
C CYS A 39 36.98 -20.89 -65.20
N GLU A 40 35.75 -20.85 -65.72
CA GLU A 40 34.59 -21.42 -65.04
C GLU A 40 34.27 -22.85 -65.49
N MET A 41 34.44 -23.15 -66.78
CA MET A 41 34.15 -24.48 -67.36
C MET A 41 35.39 -25.32 -67.63
N GLY A 42 36.59 -24.75 -67.61
CA GLY A 42 37.85 -25.43 -67.95
C GLY A 42 38.10 -26.75 -67.23
N ARG A 43 37.61 -26.88 -65.98
CA ARG A 43 37.73 -28.12 -65.19
C ARG A 43 36.91 -29.28 -65.74
N LEU A 44 35.77 -29.01 -66.38
CA LEU A 44 34.97 -30.03 -67.06
C LEU A 44 35.71 -30.55 -68.30
N PHE A 45 36.44 -29.67 -68.98
CA PHE A 45 37.20 -29.98 -70.19
C PHE A 45 38.45 -30.82 -69.94
N GLU A 46 38.87 -30.97 -68.67
CA GLU A 46 39.86 -31.97 -68.27
C GLU A 46 39.33 -33.41 -68.41
N TYR A 47 38.03 -33.59 -68.67
CA TYR A 47 37.46 -34.90 -68.95
C TYR A 47 38.15 -35.55 -70.15
N ALA A 48 38.65 -36.75 -69.92
CA ALA A 48 39.22 -37.61 -70.93
C ALA A 48 38.81 -39.05 -70.59
N PRO A 49 38.17 -39.77 -71.52
CA PRO A 49 37.75 -41.15 -71.28
C PRO A 49 38.91 -42.01 -70.78
N GLY A 50 38.71 -42.71 -69.67
CA GLY A 50 39.64 -43.69 -69.15
C GLY A 50 39.77 -44.91 -70.07
N LYS A 51 40.61 -45.87 -69.67
CA LYS A 51 40.81 -47.09 -70.49
C LYS A 51 39.51 -47.88 -70.66
N THR A 52 38.79 -48.12 -69.56
CA THR A 52 37.50 -48.84 -69.57
C THR A 52 36.43 -48.07 -70.35
N GLU A 53 36.29 -46.77 -70.11
CA GLU A 53 35.38 -45.91 -70.88
C GLU A 53 35.68 -45.94 -72.38
N SER A 54 36.96 -45.88 -72.78
CA SER A 54 37.39 -45.93 -74.18
C SER A 54 36.95 -47.22 -74.87
N GLU A 55 37.10 -48.37 -74.20
CA GLU A 55 36.66 -49.68 -74.71
C GLU A 55 35.13 -49.71 -74.85
N MET A 56 34.40 -49.25 -73.82
CA MET A 56 32.93 -49.18 -73.85
C MET A 56 32.38 -48.23 -74.92
N ILE A 57 33.08 -47.11 -75.20
CA ILE A 57 32.70 -46.18 -76.27
C ILE A 57 32.85 -46.87 -77.64
N LEU A 58 33.97 -47.54 -77.89
CA LEU A 58 34.23 -48.23 -79.16
C LEU A 58 33.21 -49.35 -79.42
N ASP A 59 32.81 -50.06 -78.36
CA ASP A 59 31.80 -51.12 -78.42
C ASP A 59 30.36 -50.58 -78.45
N GLY A 60 30.16 -49.28 -78.18
CA GLY A 60 28.86 -48.65 -78.23
C GLY A 60 27.97 -48.82 -77.01
N PHE A 61 28.55 -49.28 -75.90
CA PHE A 61 27.82 -49.57 -74.67
C PHE A 61 27.79 -48.38 -73.70
N LEU A 62 28.65 -47.38 -73.85
CA LEU A 62 28.66 -46.23 -72.94
C LEU A 62 27.50 -45.25 -73.23
N PRO A 63 26.49 -45.12 -72.35
CA PRO A 63 25.41 -44.13 -72.52
C PRO A 63 25.92 -42.71 -72.31
N PRO A 64 25.16 -41.68 -72.71
CA PRO A 64 25.52 -40.29 -72.41
C PRO A 64 25.76 -40.07 -70.92
N THR A 65 26.78 -39.30 -70.57
CA THR A 65 27.09 -38.94 -69.18
C THR A 65 26.56 -37.55 -68.87
N TYR A 66 25.77 -37.43 -67.81
CA TYR A 66 25.16 -36.18 -67.38
C TYR A 66 25.93 -35.62 -66.19
N CYS A 67 26.12 -34.31 -66.15
CA CYS A 67 26.80 -33.67 -65.04
C CYS A 67 26.30 -32.25 -64.76
N THR A 68 26.27 -31.91 -63.47
CA THR A 68 26.05 -30.55 -62.98
C THR A 68 27.33 -30.05 -62.33
N LEU A 69 27.93 -29.02 -62.92
CA LEU A 69 29.08 -28.33 -62.39
C LEU A 69 28.62 -27.03 -61.72
N ARG A 70 29.06 -26.83 -60.47
CA ARG A 70 29.03 -25.53 -59.82
C ARG A 70 30.37 -24.86 -59.99
N THR A 71 30.40 -23.74 -60.69
CA THR A 71 31.62 -23.01 -60.98
C THR A 71 32.13 -22.27 -59.72
N PRO A 72 33.40 -21.81 -59.70
CA PRO A 72 33.93 -20.98 -58.61
C PRO A 72 33.05 -19.76 -58.30
N GLU A 73 32.52 -19.08 -59.32
CA GLU A 73 31.62 -17.93 -59.17
C GLU A 73 30.20 -18.31 -58.73
N GLY A 74 29.87 -19.60 -58.67
CA GLY A 74 28.56 -20.10 -58.24
C GLY A 74 27.51 -20.17 -59.36
N VAL A 75 27.96 -20.07 -60.61
CA VAL A 75 27.16 -20.38 -61.79
C VAL A 75 26.96 -21.88 -61.88
N ILE A 76 25.79 -22.28 -62.38
CA ILE A 76 25.45 -23.68 -62.59
C ILE A 76 25.56 -24.00 -64.07
N VAL A 77 26.27 -25.08 -64.38
CA VAL A 77 26.47 -25.57 -65.74
C VAL A 77 25.99 -27.02 -65.80
N HIS A 78 24.94 -27.26 -66.56
CA HIS A 78 24.43 -28.60 -66.85
C HIS A 78 25.05 -29.08 -68.15
N SER A 79 25.64 -30.27 -68.18
CA SER A 79 26.26 -30.78 -69.40
C SER A 79 25.89 -32.23 -69.66
N SER A 80 25.74 -32.55 -70.94
CA SER A 80 25.64 -33.91 -71.47
C SER A 80 26.89 -34.22 -72.28
N ILE A 81 27.59 -35.29 -71.91
CA ILE A 81 28.72 -35.85 -72.63
C ILE A 81 28.19 -37.01 -73.47
N THR A 82 28.15 -36.81 -74.78
CA THR A 82 27.71 -37.81 -75.76
C THR A 82 28.90 -38.41 -76.49
N TYR A 83 28.83 -39.70 -76.78
CA TYR A 83 29.95 -40.45 -77.36
C TYR A 83 29.62 -40.93 -78.77
N GLN A 84 30.63 -40.92 -79.64
CA GLN A 84 30.57 -41.48 -80.98
C GLN A 84 31.55 -42.66 -81.07
N GLN A 85 31.02 -43.86 -81.38
CA GLN A 85 31.79 -45.10 -81.43
C GLN A 85 33.01 -45.00 -82.35
N ARG A 86 32.79 -44.46 -83.55
CA ARG A 86 33.81 -44.31 -84.59
C ARG A 86 33.66 -42.93 -85.21
N ASP A 87 34.78 -42.21 -85.23
CA ASP A 87 34.93 -40.96 -85.95
C ASP A 87 34.91 -41.18 -87.47
N PHE A 88 35.13 -40.11 -88.23
CA PHE A 88 35.19 -40.17 -89.69
C PHE A 88 36.31 -41.07 -90.25
N THR A 89 37.32 -41.45 -89.45
CA THR A 89 38.38 -42.40 -89.85
C THR A 89 37.97 -43.86 -89.65
N GLY A 90 36.97 -44.12 -88.80
CA GLY A 90 36.51 -45.46 -88.49
C GLY A 90 37.35 -46.19 -87.43
N GLU A 91 38.44 -45.58 -86.94
CA GLU A 91 39.42 -46.20 -86.04
C GLU A 91 39.43 -45.61 -84.62
N ARG A 92 38.97 -44.37 -84.44
CA ARG A 92 39.00 -43.68 -83.14
C ARG A 92 37.60 -43.32 -82.69
N TYR A 93 37.37 -43.27 -81.39
CA TYR A 93 36.15 -42.69 -80.85
C TYR A 93 36.24 -41.16 -80.80
N SER A 94 35.09 -40.50 -80.67
CA SER A 94 35.01 -39.06 -80.37
C SER A 94 33.96 -38.83 -79.27
N PHE A 95 34.02 -37.66 -78.62
CA PHE A 95 32.99 -37.26 -77.66
C PHE A 95 32.69 -35.77 -77.79
N MET A 96 31.46 -35.39 -77.47
CA MET A 96 30.99 -34.02 -77.44
C MET A 96 30.40 -33.71 -76.06
N ILE A 97 30.72 -32.54 -75.53
CA ILE A 97 30.13 -31.95 -74.33
C ILE A 97 29.20 -30.84 -74.79
N ASN A 98 27.90 -31.03 -74.57
CA ASN A 98 26.87 -30.02 -74.76
C ASN A 98 26.54 -29.45 -73.40
N SER A 99 26.85 -28.17 -73.17
CA SER A 99 26.70 -27.49 -71.90
C SER A 99 25.67 -26.37 -71.98
N LEU A 100 24.83 -26.29 -70.96
CA LEU A 100 23.86 -25.23 -70.70
C LEU A 100 24.29 -24.48 -69.44
N VAL A 101 24.59 -23.20 -69.60
CA VAL A 101 24.95 -22.28 -68.50
C VAL A 101 23.68 -21.57 -68.06
N LEU A 102 23.29 -21.78 -66.79
CA LEU A 102 22.09 -21.20 -66.22
C LEU A 102 22.40 -19.80 -65.67
N GLU A 103 21.84 -18.77 -66.31
CA GLU A 103 21.91 -17.40 -65.80
C GLU A 103 21.15 -17.27 -64.46
N LYS A 104 21.44 -16.21 -63.69
CA LYS A 104 20.95 -16.03 -62.32
C LYS A 104 19.42 -16.15 -62.18
N ASP A 105 18.67 -15.54 -63.09
CA ASP A 105 17.20 -15.51 -63.03
C ASP A 105 16.58 -16.88 -63.39
N GLU A 106 17.15 -17.57 -64.37
CA GLU A 106 16.69 -18.90 -64.77
C GLU A 106 17.08 -19.96 -63.75
N LYS A 107 18.30 -19.86 -63.20
CA LYS A 107 18.75 -20.65 -62.05
C LYS A 107 17.78 -20.50 -60.87
N GLY A 108 17.44 -19.26 -60.48
CA GLY A 108 16.49 -19.00 -59.40
C GLY A 108 15.12 -19.64 -59.66
N THR A 109 14.66 -19.58 -60.92
CA THR A 109 13.40 -20.21 -61.33
C THR A 109 13.44 -21.73 -61.22
N ILE A 110 14.49 -22.39 -61.74
CA ILE A 110 14.60 -23.85 -61.76
C ILE A 110 14.77 -24.41 -60.34
N TYR A 111 15.69 -23.86 -59.56
CA TYR A 111 16.03 -24.39 -58.24
C TYR A 111 14.95 -24.13 -57.19
N SER A 112 14.04 -23.18 -57.45
CA SER A 112 12.84 -22.90 -56.64
C SER A 112 11.65 -23.83 -56.92
N LYS A 113 11.59 -24.46 -58.11
CA LYS A 113 10.50 -25.37 -58.48
C LYS A 113 10.67 -26.71 -57.77
N LYS A 114 9.71 -27.05 -56.91
CA LYS A 114 9.78 -28.24 -56.02
C LYS A 114 9.46 -29.55 -56.74
N GLU A 115 8.65 -29.51 -57.79
CA GLU A 115 8.10 -30.70 -58.46
C GLU A 115 8.75 -30.99 -59.83
N ALA A 116 9.83 -30.30 -60.15
CA ALA A 116 10.38 -30.27 -61.50
C ALA A 116 11.83 -30.76 -61.52
N ALA A 117 12.18 -31.56 -62.52
CA ALA A 117 13.51 -32.14 -62.61
C ALA A 117 14.57 -31.05 -62.73
N TYR A 118 15.55 -31.09 -61.83
CA TYR A 118 16.64 -30.13 -61.80
C TYR A 118 17.49 -30.25 -63.06
N PHE A 119 17.81 -31.48 -63.44
CA PHE A 119 18.50 -31.80 -64.68
C PHE A 119 17.54 -32.53 -65.64
N ASN A 120 17.25 -31.92 -66.79
CA ASN A 120 16.48 -32.55 -67.86
C ASN A 120 17.43 -32.99 -68.99
N PRO A 121 17.59 -34.31 -69.24
CA PRO A 121 18.48 -34.82 -70.28
C PRO A 121 17.95 -34.54 -71.71
N ASP A 122 16.63 -34.40 -71.88
CA ASP A 122 16.00 -34.27 -73.21
C ASP A 122 16.27 -32.92 -73.89
N ILE A 123 16.75 -31.92 -73.15
CA ILE A 123 17.15 -30.62 -73.73
C ILE A 123 18.43 -30.76 -74.58
N PHE A 124 19.26 -31.77 -74.28
CA PHE A 124 20.54 -32.00 -74.96
C PHE A 124 20.37 -32.83 -76.23
N THR A 125 19.67 -32.27 -77.23
CA THR A 125 19.30 -32.98 -78.47
C THR A 125 20.37 -32.97 -79.55
N GLU A 126 21.36 -32.08 -79.43
CA GLU A 126 22.39 -31.87 -80.43
C GLU A 126 23.33 -33.07 -80.46
N LYS A 127 23.65 -33.48 -81.68
CA LYS A 127 24.62 -34.54 -81.92
C LYS A 127 25.79 -34.00 -82.71
N ILE A 128 26.93 -34.65 -82.58
CA ILE A 128 28.14 -34.23 -83.28
C ILE A 128 27.96 -34.24 -84.80
N GLU A 129 27.13 -35.14 -85.34
CA GLU A 129 26.84 -35.23 -86.77
C GLU A 129 25.99 -34.07 -87.31
N SER A 130 25.35 -33.30 -86.43
CA SER A 130 24.56 -32.12 -86.82
C SER A 130 25.42 -30.92 -87.22
N PHE A 131 26.72 -30.99 -86.97
CA PHE A 131 27.69 -29.96 -87.33
C PHE A 131 28.59 -30.47 -88.46
N ASP A 132 28.72 -29.72 -89.56
CA ASP A 132 29.66 -30.03 -90.64
C ASP A 132 31.10 -29.61 -90.29
N ILE A 133 31.60 -30.17 -89.19
CA ILE A 133 32.95 -29.95 -88.65
C ILE A 133 34.06 -30.49 -89.56
N THR A 134 33.68 -31.27 -90.58
CA THR A 134 34.61 -31.88 -91.54
C THR A 134 34.90 -31.01 -92.75
N SER A 135 34.13 -29.94 -92.95
CA SER A 135 34.31 -28.98 -94.04
C SER A 135 35.52 -28.08 -93.84
N GLN A 136 36.28 -27.81 -94.91
CA GLN A 136 37.42 -26.89 -94.89
C GLN A 136 37.02 -25.43 -94.64
N THR A 137 35.74 -25.09 -94.82
CA THR A 137 35.20 -23.74 -94.58
C THR A 137 34.50 -23.61 -93.23
N PHE A 138 34.50 -24.67 -92.41
CA PHE A 138 33.84 -24.64 -91.11
C PHE A 138 34.50 -23.59 -90.21
N SER A 139 33.67 -22.77 -89.57
CA SER A 139 34.08 -21.80 -88.56
C SER A 139 33.19 -21.97 -87.33
N PRO A 140 33.73 -21.85 -86.11
CA PRO A 140 32.92 -21.93 -84.89
C PRO A 140 31.78 -20.90 -84.89
N VAL A 141 30.59 -21.32 -84.47
CA VAL A 141 29.42 -20.43 -84.36
C VAL A 141 29.51 -19.63 -83.06
N SER A 142 29.70 -18.32 -83.16
CA SER A 142 29.95 -17.46 -81.98
C SER A 142 28.69 -16.85 -81.35
N ASP A 143 27.54 -16.97 -82.01
CA ASP A 143 26.23 -16.39 -81.67
C ASP A 143 25.13 -17.47 -81.62
N TYR A 144 25.47 -18.66 -81.10
CA TYR A 144 24.54 -19.79 -81.04
C TYR A 144 23.32 -19.46 -80.16
N PRO A 145 22.08 -19.77 -80.61
CA PRO A 145 20.86 -19.34 -79.93
C PRO A 145 20.76 -19.89 -78.51
N GLU A 146 20.23 -19.07 -77.59
CA GLU A 146 19.88 -19.49 -76.24
C GLU A 146 18.64 -20.43 -76.29
N THR A 147 18.52 -21.34 -75.31
CA THR A 147 17.41 -22.32 -75.25
C THR A 147 16.60 -22.15 -73.97
N PRO A 148 15.25 -22.24 -73.99
CA PRO A 148 14.48 -22.24 -72.75
C PRO A 148 14.78 -23.52 -71.97
N TYR A 149 15.00 -23.41 -70.66
CA TYR A 149 15.21 -24.60 -69.84
C TYR A 149 13.88 -25.21 -69.41
N GLU A 150 13.48 -26.29 -70.07
CA GLU A 150 12.25 -27.03 -69.76
C GLU A 150 12.49 -28.08 -68.68
N THR A 151 11.70 -28.06 -67.61
CA THR A 151 11.82 -29.03 -66.52
C THR A 151 10.94 -30.24 -66.79
N GLU A 152 11.46 -31.45 -66.56
CA GLU A 152 10.71 -32.71 -66.71
C GLU A 152 9.95 -33.08 -65.42
N LYS A 153 9.00 -34.02 -65.52
CA LYS A 153 8.33 -34.63 -64.37
C LYS A 153 9.33 -35.50 -63.60
N LEU A 154 9.42 -35.28 -62.29
CA LEU A 154 10.29 -36.05 -61.40
C LEU A 154 9.68 -37.40 -61.01
N ARG A 155 10.56 -38.39 -60.84
CA ARG A 155 10.29 -39.58 -60.03
C ARG A 155 10.14 -39.17 -58.57
N ASP A 156 9.14 -39.66 -57.86
CA ASP A 156 8.93 -39.31 -56.45
C ASP A 156 10.01 -39.95 -55.57
N ILE A 157 10.55 -39.18 -54.61
CA ILE A 157 11.58 -39.66 -53.68
C ILE A 157 11.10 -40.81 -52.78
N SER A 158 9.79 -40.88 -52.51
CA SER A 158 9.17 -41.97 -51.74
C SER A 158 9.35 -43.34 -52.39
N GLU A 159 9.43 -43.40 -53.72
CA GLU A 159 9.70 -44.64 -54.45
C GLU A 159 11.13 -45.15 -54.19
N ILE A 160 12.10 -44.24 -54.07
CA ILE A 160 13.50 -44.58 -53.86
C ILE A 160 13.76 -45.00 -52.41
N SER A 161 13.12 -44.34 -51.43
CA SER A 161 13.28 -44.73 -50.02
C SER A 161 12.77 -46.14 -49.74
N GLY A 162 11.79 -46.64 -50.51
CA GLY A 162 11.29 -48.02 -50.40
C GLY A 162 12.18 -49.08 -51.07
N GLU A 163 13.08 -48.70 -51.97
CA GLU A 163 13.92 -49.63 -52.75
C GLU A 163 15.19 -50.07 -52.01
N TYR A 164 15.68 -49.25 -51.08
CA TYR A 164 16.98 -49.44 -50.42
C TYR A 164 16.84 -49.48 -48.90
N ASP A 165 17.85 -50.06 -48.24
CA ASP A 165 17.90 -50.11 -46.78
C ASP A 165 17.95 -48.70 -46.16
N GLU A 166 17.09 -48.46 -45.17
CA GLU A 166 16.96 -47.18 -44.47
C GLU A 166 18.31 -46.65 -43.97
N ARG A 167 19.17 -47.52 -43.44
CA ARG A 167 20.48 -47.12 -42.90
C ARG A 167 21.39 -46.61 -44.01
N VAL A 168 21.33 -47.21 -45.19
CA VAL A 168 22.13 -46.80 -46.35
C VAL A 168 21.68 -45.42 -46.82
N ILE A 169 20.37 -45.20 -46.97
CA ILE A 169 19.83 -43.90 -47.41
C ILE A 169 20.13 -42.81 -46.39
N LYS A 170 19.91 -43.04 -45.09
CA LYS A 170 20.26 -42.08 -44.04
C LYS A 170 21.74 -41.67 -44.09
N ARG A 171 22.64 -42.64 -44.23
CA ARG A 171 24.08 -42.36 -44.28
C ARG A 171 24.48 -41.67 -45.59
N LEU A 172 23.79 -41.94 -46.69
CA LEU A 172 23.94 -41.19 -47.94
C LEU A 172 23.48 -39.74 -47.79
N ILE A 173 22.31 -39.49 -47.17
CA ILE A 173 21.83 -38.13 -46.86
C ILE A 173 22.87 -37.37 -46.03
N PHE A 174 23.42 -38.00 -44.99
CA PHE A 174 24.50 -37.40 -44.20
C PHE A 174 25.72 -37.05 -45.07
N ALA A 175 26.16 -37.96 -45.94
CA ALA A 175 27.29 -37.73 -46.82
C ALA A 175 27.07 -36.55 -47.76
N LEU A 176 25.87 -36.43 -48.34
CA LEU A 176 25.48 -35.31 -49.21
C LEU A 176 25.47 -33.98 -48.45
N LEU A 177 24.87 -33.94 -47.25
CA LEU A 177 24.93 -32.77 -46.39
C LEU A 177 26.39 -32.38 -46.08
N TYR A 178 27.22 -33.37 -45.73
CA TYR A 178 28.62 -33.16 -45.41
C TYR A 178 29.40 -32.54 -46.57
N VAL A 179 29.25 -33.06 -47.79
CA VAL A 179 29.97 -32.53 -48.96
C VAL A 179 29.38 -31.22 -49.50
N SER A 180 28.12 -30.92 -49.20
CA SER A 180 27.52 -29.61 -49.50
C SER A 180 28.09 -28.51 -48.59
N ALA A 181 28.44 -28.86 -47.34
CA ALA A 181 29.03 -27.96 -46.36
C ALA A 181 30.58 -27.92 -46.44
N ASN A 182 31.25 -29.02 -46.82
CA ASN A 182 32.71 -29.15 -46.85
C ASN A 182 33.25 -29.59 -48.22
N LYS A 183 34.34 -28.95 -48.68
CA LYS A 183 34.93 -29.22 -50.01
C LYS A 183 35.96 -30.36 -50.08
N ASN A 184 36.24 -31.04 -48.96
CA ASN A 184 37.42 -31.93 -48.85
C ASN A 184 37.13 -33.41 -49.16
N LYS A 185 35.87 -33.80 -49.40
CA LYS A 185 35.47 -35.19 -49.66
C LYS A 185 34.47 -35.26 -50.83
N CYS A 186 34.45 -36.40 -51.51
CA CYS A 186 33.45 -36.74 -52.51
C CYS A 186 32.58 -37.91 -52.02
N VAL A 187 31.36 -37.99 -52.53
CA VAL A 187 30.45 -39.12 -52.41
C VAL A 187 30.55 -39.96 -53.70
N TYR A 188 30.86 -41.23 -53.56
CA TYR A 188 30.91 -42.21 -54.65
C TYR A 188 29.70 -43.14 -54.52
N ILE A 189 28.88 -43.22 -55.55
CA ILE A 189 27.68 -44.06 -55.59
C ILE A 189 27.91 -45.13 -56.66
N ALA A 190 27.90 -46.40 -56.26
CA ALA A 190 28.31 -47.53 -57.08
C ALA A 190 27.34 -48.71 -56.96
N PRO A 191 26.11 -48.55 -57.45
CA PRO A 191 25.12 -49.62 -57.41
C PRO A 191 25.61 -50.85 -58.19
N LEU A 192 25.16 -52.04 -57.79
CA LEU A 192 25.40 -53.28 -58.51
C LEU A 192 24.46 -53.35 -59.73
N MET A 193 24.89 -52.79 -60.86
CA MET A 193 24.12 -52.81 -62.11
C MET A 193 25.03 -52.73 -63.35
N PRO A 194 24.51 -53.09 -64.53
CA PRO A 194 25.27 -52.97 -65.78
C PRO A 194 25.71 -51.51 -66.04
N PRO A 195 26.93 -51.30 -66.56
CA PRO A 195 27.42 -49.96 -66.88
C PRO A 195 26.50 -49.15 -67.82
N GLU A 196 25.76 -49.83 -68.69
CA GLU A 196 24.85 -49.25 -69.68
C GLU A 196 23.65 -48.54 -69.06
N GLU A 197 23.25 -48.96 -67.85
CA GLU A 197 22.09 -48.42 -67.14
C GLU A 197 22.49 -47.32 -66.13
N LEU A 198 23.76 -47.34 -65.68
CA LEU A 198 24.25 -46.53 -64.56
C LEU A 198 24.02 -45.03 -64.75
N SER A 199 24.30 -44.48 -65.94
CA SER A 199 24.18 -43.03 -66.15
C SER A 199 22.74 -42.54 -66.07
N ARG A 200 21.80 -43.30 -66.67
CA ARG A 200 20.38 -42.97 -66.64
C ARG A 200 19.81 -43.14 -65.24
N TRP A 201 20.08 -44.29 -64.61
CA TRP A 201 19.66 -44.54 -63.23
C TRP A 201 20.22 -43.49 -62.27
N GLY A 202 21.50 -43.14 -62.40
CA GLY A 202 22.16 -42.15 -61.54
C GLY A 202 21.55 -40.76 -61.67
N LEU A 203 21.15 -40.37 -62.88
CA LEU A 203 20.43 -39.12 -63.12
C LEU A 203 19.05 -39.12 -62.45
N GLU A 204 18.26 -40.18 -62.65
CA GLU A 204 16.93 -40.33 -62.04
C GLU A 204 17.04 -40.32 -60.51
N PHE A 205 18.03 -41.04 -59.97
CA PHE A 205 18.30 -41.15 -58.54
C PHE A 205 18.69 -39.81 -57.90
N ILE A 206 19.65 -39.08 -58.49
CA ILE A 206 20.06 -37.78 -57.93
C ILE A 206 18.96 -36.73 -58.05
N ASN A 207 18.23 -36.69 -59.18
CA ASN A 207 17.11 -35.76 -59.37
C ASN A 207 16.02 -35.97 -58.31
N ALA A 208 15.72 -37.23 -57.97
CA ALA A 208 14.79 -37.56 -56.90
C ALA A 208 15.31 -37.16 -55.51
N LEU A 209 16.57 -37.49 -55.18
CA LEU A 209 17.17 -37.11 -53.88
C LEU A 209 17.19 -35.61 -53.64
N MET A 210 17.40 -34.81 -54.69
CA MET A 210 17.43 -33.35 -54.58
C MET A 210 16.11 -32.74 -54.07
N GLN A 211 14.98 -33.46 -54.16
CA GLN A 211 13.69 -33.00 -53.62
C GLN A 211 13.73 -32.83 -52.09
N LEU A 212 14.54 -33.60 -51.38
CA LEU A 212 14.65 -33.54 -49.91
C LEU A 212 15.30 -32.27 -49.40
N PHE A 213 16.18 -31.67 -50.20
CA PHE A 213 17.04 -30.60 -49.74
C PHE A 213 16.48 -29.22 -50.12
N PRO A 214 16.72 -28.15 -49.35
CA PRO A 214 16.45 -26.78 -49.76
C PRO A 214 17.33 -26.32 -50.95
N ALA A 215 16.93 -25.26 -51.64
CA ALA A 215 17.58 -24.79 -52.87
C ALA A 215 19.10 -24.57 -52.70
N PHE A 216 19.53 -23.96 -51.60
CA PHE A 216 20.95 -23.67 -51.34
C PHE A 216 21.84 -24.91 -51.24
N ILE A 217 21.29 -26.07 -50.84
CA ILE A 217 22.04 -27.34 -50.81
C ILE A 217 22.09 -27.92 -52.23
N ARG A 218 20.95 -27.93 -52.94
CA ARG A 218 20.86 -28.43 -54.32
C ARG A 218 21.87 -27.73 -55.22
N GLU A 219 22.00 -26.41 -55.09
CA GLU A 219 22.96 -25.60 -55.85
C GLU A 219 24.43 -25.92 -55.56
N ARG A 220 24.74 -26.58 -54.44
CA ARG A 220 26.12 -26.94 -54.04
C ARG A 220 26.54 -28.33 -54.41
N LEU A 221 25.58 -29.18 -54.73
CA LEU A 221 25.84 -30.56 -55.09
C LEU A 221 26.16 -30.62 -56.59
N SER A 222 27.45 -30.61 -56.90
CA SER A 222 27.95 -30.95 -58.23
C SER A 222 28.02 -32.46 -58.39
N PHE A 223 27.53 -32.99 -59.51
CA PHE A 223 27.50 -34.43 -59.76
C PHE A 223 27.90 -34.81 -61.18
N ILE A 224 28.35 -36.05 -61.36
CA ILE A 224 28.56 -36.71 -62.66
C ILE A 224 28.01 -38.13 -62.60
N THR A 225 27.16 -38.52 -63.57
CA THR A 225 26.39 -39.78 -63.55
C THR A 225 27.15 -41.01 -64.01
N PHE A 226 28.36 -40.86 -64.54
CA PHE A 226 29.23 -41.98 -64.88
C PHE A 226 30.70 -41.54 -64.92
N ILE A 227 31.58 -42.24 -64.21
CA ILE A 227 33.02 -42.16 -64.37
C ILE A 227 33.68 -43.46 -63.89
N THR A 228 34.66 -43.97 -64.64
CA THR A 228 35.47 -45.15 -64.27
C THR A 228 36.69 -44.73 -63.45
N GLU A 229 37.33 -43.61 -63.81
CA GLU A 229 38.47 -43.08 -63.07
C GLU A 229 38.06 -42.14 -61.93
N TYR A 230 37.63 -42.71 -60.79
CA TYR A 230 37.05 -41.97 -59.67
C TYR A 230 37.94 -40.86 -59.06
N LYS A 231 39.26 -40.90 -59.28
CA LYS A 231 40.23 -39.87 -58.81
C LYS A 231 40.31 -38.63 -59.71
N LYS A 232 39.83 -38.70 -60.95
CA LYS A 232 39.77 -37.56 -61.89
C LYS A 232 38.55 -36.68 -61.59
N LEU A 233 38.51 -35.48 -62.17
CA LEU A 233 37.39 -34.52 -62.06
C LEU A 233 36.97 -34.21 -60.62
N ASN A 234 37.90 -33.69 -59.82
CA ASN A 234 37.64 -33.30 -58.42
C ASN A 234 36.73 -32.06 -58.28
N CYS A 235 36.23 -31.51 -59.40
CA CYS A 235 35.19 -30.49 -59.41
C CYS A 235 33.79 -31.04 -59.07
N PHE A 236 33.60 -32.37 -59.09
CA PHE A 236 32.34 -33.02 -58.71
C PHE A 236 32.38 -33.59 -57.29
N ASN A 237 31.39 -33.21 -56.49
CA ASN A 237 31.26 -33.66 -55.11
C ASN A 237 30.54 -35.02 -55.03
N VAL A 238 29.71 -35.36 -56.03
CA VAL A 238 29.01 -36.64 -56.16
C VAL A 238 29.42 -37.31 -57.47
N LYS A 239 29.85 -38.57 -57.42
CA LYS A 239 30.31 -39.31 -58.59
C LYS A 239 29.66 -40.68 -58.61
N PHE A 240 28.93 -40.96 -59.68
CA PHE A 240 28.41 -42.30 -59.95
C PHE A 240 29.50 -43.08 -60.69
N VAL A 241 29.85 -44.25 -60.17
CA VAL A 241 30.97 -45.05 -60.65
C VAL A 241 30.55 -46.51 -60.73
N HIS A 242 31.12 -47.27 -61.66
CA HIS A 242 30.82 -48.70 -61.72
C HIS A 242 31.41 -49.42 -60.50
N SER A 243 30.74 -50.47 -60.02
CA SER A 243 31.12 -51.18 -58.78
C SER A 243 32.54 -51.71 -58.79
N ASP A 244 33.04 -52.12 -59.96
CA ASP A 244 34.36 -52.71 -60.13
C ASP A 244 35.50 -51.67 -60.09
N ASP A 245 35.17 -50.38 -60.26
CA ASP A 245 36.14 -49.29 -60.31
C ASP A 245 36.47 -48.69 -58.94
N ILE A 246 35.68 -49.01 -57.90
CA ILE A 246 35.95 -48.55 -56.53
C ILE A 246 37.00 -49.44 -55.86
N GLN A 247 38.12 -48.83 -55.47
CA GLN A 247 39.10 -49.47 -54.60
C GLN A 247 38.78 -49.21 -53.11
N ALA A 248 38.89 -50.26 -52.29
CA ALA A 248 38.76 -50.15 -50.84
C ALA A 248 39.83 -49.19 -50.26
N GLY A 249 39.41 -48.18 -49.47
CA GLY A 249 40.31 -47.27 -48.75
C GLY A 249 40.49 -45.85 -49.33
N GLY A 250 39.63 -45.41 -50.26
CA GLY A 250 39.66 -44.04 -50.81
C GLY A 250 39.33 -42.92 -49.82
N LYS A 251 39.74 -41.67 -50.11
CA LYS A 251 39.53 -40.46 -49.27
C LYS A 251 38.11 -39.87 -49.28
N GLY A 252 37.08 -40.62 -49.71
CA GLY A 252 35.69 -40.15 -49.77
C GLY A 252 34.68 -41.17 -49.26
N PHE A 253 33.39 -40.81 -49.30
CA PHE A 253 32.29 -41.66 -48.87
C PHE A 253 31.88 -42.59 -50.01
N VAL A 254 31.62 -43.86 -49.72
CA VAL A 254 31.36 -44.88 -50.74
C VAL A 254 30.07 -45.61 -50.44
N PHE A 255 29.17 -45.71 -51.42
CA PHE A 255 27.88 -46.37 -51.28
C PHE A 255 27.67 -47.34 -52.44
N ASP A 256 27.73 -48.64 -52.19
CA ASP A 256 27.37 -49.69 -53.17
C ASP A 256 25.87 -50.06 -53.11
N MET A 257 25.10 -49.24 -52.42
CA MET A 257 23.67 -49.41 -52.14
C MET A 257 23.32 -50.72 -51.40
N THR A 258 24.32 -51.45 -50.89
CA THR A 258 24.16 -52.73 -50.19
C THR A 258 24.35 -52.54 -48.68
N PRO A 259 23.44 -53.06 -47.82
CA PRO A 259 23.58 -52.92 -46.38
C PRO A 259 24.83 -53.63 -45.85
N GLY A 260 25.49 -53.00 -44.86
CA GLY A 260 26.62 -53.59 -44.12
C GLY A 260 28.02 -53.32 -44.71
N LYS A 261 28.10 -52.62 -45.84
CA LYS A 261 29.39 -52.25 -46.46
C LYS A 261 29.97 -50.98 -45.84
N PRO A 262 31.31 -50.86 -45.70
CA PRO A 262 31.93 -49.66 -45.13
C PRO A 262 31.77 -48.45 -46.06
N ASP A 263 31.23 -47.36 -45.54
CA ASP A 263 30.98 -46.12 -46.29
C ASP A 263 31.96 -44.98 -45.96
N ASN A 264 32.98 -45.26 -45.15
CA ASN A 264 33.99 -44.31 -44.68
C ASN A 264 33.44 -43.12 -43.86
N ILE A 265 32.22 -43.22 -43.33
CA ILE A 265 31.69 -42.26 -42.35
C ILE A 265 32.08 -42.73 -40.94
N LYS A 266 32.74 -41.84 -40.17
CA LYS A 266 33.04 -42.10 -38.76
C LYS A 266 31.73 -42.11 -37.97
N GLU A 267 31.56 -43.13 -37.13
CA GLU A 267 30.32 -43.31 -36.37
C GLU A 267 30.02 -42.14 -35.42
N GLY A 268 31.05 -41.52 -34.83
CA GLY A 268 30.88 -40.32 -34.00
C GLY A 268 30.33 -39.11 -34.77
N ASP A 269 30.79 -38.92 -36.02
CA ASP A 269 30.37 -37.81 -36.87
C ASP A 269 28.90 -38.00 -37.30
N TYR A 270 28.49 -39.23 -37.63
CA TYR A 270 27.11 -39.55 -37.98
C TYR A 270 26.17 -39.39 -36.78
N LYS A 271 26.53 -39.95 -35.61
CA LYS A 271 25.70 -39.90 -34.39
C LYS A 271 25.41 -38.48 -33.92
N GLN A 272 26.30 -37.52 -34.22
CA GLN A 272 26.07 -36.12 -33.88
C GLN A 272 24.86 -35.52 -34.62
N PHE A 273 24.58 -35.98 -35.84
CA PHE A 273 23.54 -35.45 -36.75
C PHE A 273 22.46 -36.48 -37.10
N GLU A 274 22.41 -37.59 -36.38
CA GLU A 274 21.51 -38.73 -36.67
C GLU A 274 20.03 -38.33 -36.59
N LYS A 275 19.67 -37.41 -35.70
CA LYS A 275 18.28 -36.93 -35.53
C LYS A 275 17.83 -36.10 -36.73
N GLU A 276 18.72 -35.25 -37.23
CA GLU A 276 18.49 -34.37 -38.38
C GLU A 276 18.41 -35.18 -39.67
N VAL A 277 19.30 -36.17 -39.81
CA VAL A 277 19.28 -37.13 -40.92
C VAL A 277 18.02 -37.98 -40.89
N THR A 278 17.61 -38.46 -39.72
CA THR A 278 16.37 -39.23 -39.56
C THR A 278 15.17 -38.39 -39.95
N PHE A 279 15.13 -37.12 -39.53
CA PHE A 279 14.09 -36.19 -39.96
C PHE A 279 14.06 -36.02 -41.49
N LEU A 280 15.21 -35.83 -42.15
CA LEU A 280 15.23 -35.73 -43.62
C LEU A 280 14.79 -37.02 -44.32
N TYR A 281 15.05 -38.18 -43.72
CA TYR A 281 14.56 -39.46 -44.22
C TYR A 281 13.04 -39.58 -44.08
N GLU A 282 12.45 -39.13 -42.97
CA GLU A 282 10.99 -39.06 -42.79
C GLU A 282 10.34 -38.17 -43.86
N LEU A 283 11.02 -37.12 -44.32
CA LEU A 283 10.54 -36.26 -45.41
C LEU A 283 10.47 -36.97 -46.76
N CYS A 284 11.05 -38.16 -46.94
CA CYS A 284 10.88 -38.93 -48.19
C CYS A 284 9.41 -39.30 -48.42
N GLU A 285 8.71 -39.72 -47.36
CA GLU A 285 7.32 -40.20 -47.42
C GLU A 285 6.30 -39.06 -47.29
N ASP A 286 6.65 -38.00 -46.56
CA ASP A 286 5.76 -36.87 -46.28
C ASP A 286 6.06 -35.65 -47.17
N LYS A 287 5.37 -35.58 -48.31
CA LYS A 287 5.52 -34.49 -49.29
C LYS A 287 5.14 -33.13 -48.72
N GLU A 288 4.04 -33.02 -47.97
CA GLU A 288 3.58 -31.72 -47.46
C GLU A 288 4.56 -31.15 -46.43
N ARG A 289 5.05 -32.00 -45.53
CA ARG A 289 6.06 -31.61 -44.53
C ARG A 289 7.39 -31.25 -45.18
N ARG A 290 7.78 -31.96 -46.25
CA ARG A 290 8.96 -31.64 -47.06
C ARG A 290 8.85 -30.28 -47.74
N ASP A 291 7.70 -29.98 -48.33
CA ASP A 291 7.44 -28.69 -48.98
C ASP A 291 7.42 -27.55 -47.94
N SER A 292 6.87 -27.79 -46.76
CA SER A 292 6.89 -26.84 -45.65
C SER A 292 8.31 -26.59 -45.13
N PHE A 293 9.14 -27.64 -44.99
CA PHE A 293 10.53 -27.51 -44.55
C PHE A 293 11.39 -26.73 -45.53
N THR A 294 11.27 -27.02 -46.83
CA THR A 294 12.01 -26.29 -47.87
C THR A 294 11.59 -24.82 -47.93
N ALA A 295 10.29 -24.52 -47.82
CA ALA A 295 9.79 -23.15 -47.76
C ALA A 295 10.31 -22.39 -46.53
N PHE A 296 10.31 -23.03 -45.36
CA PHE A 296 10.86 -22.46 -44.13
C PHE A 296 12.33 -22.08 -44.30
N CYS A 297 13.13 -22.98 -44.88
CA CYS A 297 14.53 -22.72 -45.17
C CYS A 297 14.72 -21.56 -46.14
N ASP A 298 13.94 -21.50 -47.23
CA ASP A 298 14.01 -20.43 -48.22
C ASP A 298 13.67 -19.07 -47.59
N ASN A 299 12.71 -19.02 -46.66
CA ASN A 299 12.35 -17.80 -45.93
C ASN A 299 13.48 -17.33 -45.01
N MET A 300 14.16 -18.25 -44.32
CA MET A 300 15.35 -17.89 -43.52
C MET A 300 16.48 -17.32 -44.38
N VAL A 301 16.74 -17.90 -45.56
CA VAL A 301 17.76 -17.40 -46.51
C VAL A 301 17.40 -16.02 -47.06
N LYS A 302 16.11 -15.78 -47.34
CA LYS A 302 15.63 -14.45 -47.78
C LYS A 302 15.82 -13.39 -46.69
N ALA A 303 15.61 -13.76 -45.43
CA ALA A 303 15.75 -12.85 -44.31
C ALA A 303 17.23 -12.54 -44.01
N ASP A 304 18.13 -13.52 -44.16
CA ASP A 304 19.56 -13.35 -43.91
C ASP A 304 20.41 -14.24 -44.83
N SER A 305 21.32 -13.61 -45.57
CA SER A 305 22.22 -14.27 -46.52
C SER A 305 23.22 -15.24 -45.89
N GLU A 306 23.44 -15.20 -44.57
CA GLU A 306 24.31 -16.15 -43.88
C GLU A 306 23.77 -17.60 -44.02
N TYR A 307 22.45 -17.77 -44.07
CA TYR A 307 21.81 -19.07 -44.24
C TYR A 307 21.85 -19.58 -45.68
N ASP A 308 22.32 -18.79 -46.64
CA ASP A 308 22.64 -19.35 -47.96
C ASP A 308 23.70 -20.43 -47.76
N LYS A 309 24.74 -20.22 -46.94
CA LYS A 309 25.89 -21.14 -46.74
C LYS A 309 25.97 -21.74 -45.33
N PRO A 310 24.96 -22.51 -44.87
CA PRO A 310 24.97 -23.00 -43.52
C PRO A 310 26.00 -24.12 -43.37
N GLY A 311 26.73 -24.10 -42.25
CA GLY A 311 27.49 -25.27 -41.80
C GLY A 311 26.55 -26.37 -41.33
N LEU A 312 27.09 -27.57 -41.04
CA LEU A 312 26.29 -28.69 -40.55
C LEU A 312 25.53 -28.36 -39.26
N GLN A 313 26.15 -27.62 -38.34
CA GLN A 313 25.49 -27.21 -37.09
C GLN A 313 24.35 -26.22 -37.35
N THR A 314 24.58 -25.20 -38.19
CA THR A 314 23.53 -24.24 -38.59
C THR A 314 22.35 -24.94 -39.25
N PHE A 315 22.60 -25.93 -40.11
CA PHE A 315 21.54 -26.73 -40.70
C PHE A 315 20.77 -27.55 -39.67
N ALA A 316 21.47 -28.15 -38.70
CA ALA A 316 20.83 -28.85 -37.58
C ALA A 316 19.94 -27.92 -36.73
N ASP A 317 20.40 -26.70 -36.51
CA ASP A 317 19.63 -25.66 -35.82
C ASP A 317 18.37 -25.26 -36.62
N MET A 318 18.47 -25.14 -37.96
CA MET A 318 17.29 -24.91 -38.82
C MET A 318 16.28 -26.05 -38.72
N VAL A 319 16.73 -27.31 -38.72
CA VAL A 319 15.85 -28.48 -38.53
C VAL A 319 15.16 -28.45 -37.17
N LEU A 320 15.89 -28.14 -36.09
CA LEU A 320 15.33 -28.03 -34.75
C LEU A 320 14.23 -26.94 -34.68
N LEU A 321 14.51 -25.76 -35.23
CA LEU A 321 13.56 -24.64 -35.23
C LEU A 321 12.32 -24.97 -36.06
N PHE A 322 12.50 -25.56 -37.25
CA PHE A 322 11.38 -26.00 -38.08
C PHE A 322 10.49 -27.00 -37.35
N ARG A 323 11.09 -28.08 -36.81
CA ARG A 323 10.34 -29.13 -36.12
C ARG A 323 9.55 -28.60 -34.94
N GLN A 324 10.11 -27.65 -34.19
CA GLN A 324 9.38 -27.00 -33.10
C GLN A 324 8.28 -26.07 -33.62
N SER A 325 8.55 -25.26 -34.65
CA SER A 325 7.59 -24.28 -35.20
C SER A 325 6.36 -24.91 -35.88
N ARG A 326 6.46 -26.19 -36.22
CA ARG A 326 5.41 -27.01 -36.86
C ARG A 326 4.95 -28.16 -35.97
N TYR A 327 5.24 -28.11 -34.68
CA TYR A 327 4.75 -29.11 -33.74
C TYR A 327 3.27 -28.90 -33.48
N GLU A 328 2.45 -29.91 -33.79
CA GLU A 328 0.99 -29.87 -33.64
C GLU A 328 0.47 -30.77 -32.50
N GLY A 329 1.35 -31.52 -31.83
CA GLY A 329 0.98 -32.43 -30.74
C GLY A 329 0.80 -31.75 -29.38
N GLU A 330 0.52 -32.55 -28.35
CA GLU A 330 0.46 -32.05 -26.97
C GLU A 330 1.87 -31.78 -26.42
N VAL A 331 2.02 -30.71 -25.63
CA VAL A 331 3.32 -30.28 -25.10
C VAL A 331 4.04 -31.37 -24.29
N GLU A 332 3.31 -32.25 -23.62
CA GLU A 332 3.87 -33.37 -22.84
C GLU A 332 4.57 -34.41 -23.71
N GLU A 333 4.08 -34.63 -24.93
CA GLU A 333 4.60 -35.60 -25.89
C GLU A 333 5.72 -35.01 -26.75
N ASN A 334 6.04 -33.72 -26.56
CA ASN A 334 7.04 -33.04 -27.36
C ASN A 334 8.46 -33.29 -26.82
N ASP A 335 9.15 -34.26 -27.41
CA ASP A 335 10.56 -34.56 -27.12
C ASP A 335 11.51 -33.35 -27.22
N LEU A 336 11.18 -32.34 -28.03
CA LEU A 336 12.00 -31.14 -28.23
C LEU A 336 11.97 -30.18 -27.04
N ILE A 337 10.96 -30.30 -26.18
CA ILE A 337 10.81 -29.53 -24.93
C ILE A 337 10.53 -30.44 -23.73
N ALA A 338 10.71 -31.75 -23.83
CA ALA A 338 10.40 -32.69 -22.75
C ALA A 338 11.13 -32.38 -21.42
N ASN A 339 12.38 -31.90 -21.49
CA ASN A 339 13.19 -31.59 -20.31
C ASN A 339 13.86 -30.21 -20.40
N ASP A 340 14.41 -29.77 -19.27
CA ASP A 340 15.03 -28.44 -19.13
C ASP A 340 16.28 -28.25 -20.00
N GLN A 341 17.03 -29.32 -20.28
CA GLN A 341 18.18 -29.25 -21.18
C GLN A 341 17.74 -29.02 -22.63
N SER A 342 16.68 -29.72 -23.07
CA SER A 342 16.06 -29.51 -24.38
C SER A 342 15.50 -28.09 -24.51
N CYS A 343 14.78 -27.60 -23.49
CA CYS A 343 14.27 -26.22 -23.45
C CYS A 343 15.42 -25.19 -23.54
N PHE A 344 16.52 -25.41 -22.81
CA PHE A 344 17.69 -24.53 -22.88
C PHE A 344 18.38 -24.55 -24.24
N LYS A 345 18.50 -25.73 -24.87
CA LYS A 345 19.02 -25.86 -26.23
C LYS A 345 18.14 -25.07 -27.20
N LEU A 346 16.82 -25.30 -27.17
CA LEU A 346 15.85 -24.65 -28.04
C LEU A 346 15.89 -23.12 -27.91
N ILE A 347 15.80 -22.56 -26.69
CA ILE A 347 15.83 -21.10 -26.51
C ILE A 347 17.17 -20.49 -26.92
N SER A 348 18.28 -21.25 -26.79
CA SER A 348 19.62 -20.79 -27.22
C SER A 348 19.75 -20.77 -28.74
N THR A 349 19.26 -21.80 -29.41
CA THR A 349 19.17 -21.86 -30.87
C THR A 349 18.24 -20.76 -31.39
N TYR A 350 17.07 -20.60 -30.77
CA TYR A 350 16.13 -19.52 -31.09
C TYR A 350 16.78 -18.14 -30.94
N GLU A 351 17.43 -17.84 -29.81
CA GLU A 351 18.09 -16.54 -29.59
C GLU A 351 19.08 -16.20 -30.72
N SER A 352 19.83 -17.20 -31.19
CA SER A 352 20.86 -17.04 -32.21
C SER A 352 20.29 -16.80 -33.62
N HIS A 353 19.13 -17.39 -33.92
CA HIS A 353 18.55 -17.40 -35.27
C HIS A 353 17.24 -16.60 -35.40
N ARG A 354 16.70 -16.03 -34.31
CA ARG A 354 15.37 -15.39 -34.28
C ARG A 354 15.12 -14.36 -35.37
N ASN A 355 16.15 -13.60 -35.75
CA ASN A 355 16.01 -12.53 -36.74
C ASN A 355 15.63 -13.05 -38.14
N ALA A 356 16.00 -14.29 -38.45
CA ALA A 356 15.67 -14.94 -39.71
C ALA A 356 14.31 -15.66 -39.70
N LEU A 357 13.62 -15.71 -38.55
CA LEU A 357 12.34 -16.39 -38.39
C LEU A 357 11.17 -15.42 -38.60
N GLU A 358 10.13 -15.92 -39.27
CA GLU A 358 8.84 -15.23 -39.39
C GLU A 358 8.11 -15.17 -38.04
N LEU A 359 7.20 -14.21 -37.89
CA LEU A 359 6.48 -13.99 -36.62
C LEU A 359 5.76 -15.25 -36.13
N ASN A 360 5.07 -15.97 -37.03
CA ASN A 360 4.32 -17.17 -36.67
C ASN A 360 5.25 -18.28 -36.15
N ASP A 361 6.43 -18.43 -36.76
CA ASP A 361 7.43 -19.42 -36.33
C ASP A 361 7.97 -19.07 -34.94
N ARG A 362 8.23 -17.79 -34.66
CA ARG A 362 8.65 -17.32 -33.34
C ARG A 362 7.61 -17.62 -32.27
N LEU A 363 6.33 -17.38 -32.57
CA LEU A 363 5.22 -17.67 -31.65
C LEU A 363 5.12 -19.17 -31.37
N ASN A 364 5.19 -20.01 -32.40
CA ASN A 364 5.12 -21.47 -32.27
C ASN A 364 6.35 -22.09 -31.57
N ILE A 365 7.45 -21.36 -31.48
CA ILE A 365 8.62 -21.78 -30.70
C ILE A 365 8.50 -21.33 -29.24
N LEU A 366 8.15 -20.06 -29.01
CA LEU A 366 8.11 -19.47 -27.67
C LEU A 366 6.92 -19.94 -26.84
N ALA A 367 5.73 -20.07 -27.44
CA ALA A 367 4.52 -20.43 -26.69
C ALA A 367 4.62 -21.82 -26.06
N PRO A 368 4.95 -22.91 -26.78
CA PRO A 368 5.02 -24.23 -26.18
C PRO A 368 6.12 -24.33 -25.10
N LEU A 369 7.24 -23.64 -25.29
CA LEU A 369 8.33 -23.59 -24.32
C LEU A 369 7.85 -23.06 -22.96
N ILE A 370 7.03 -22.01 -22.96
CA ILE A 370 6.53 -21.39 -21.71
C ILE A 370 5.35 -22.20 -21.14
N VAL A 371 4.43 -22.63 -22.01
CA VAL A 371 3.27 -23.47 -21.63
C VAL A 371 3.71 -24.73 -20.91
N ARG A 372 4.83 -25.35 -21.30
CA ARG A 372 5.41 -26.50 -20.58
C ARG A 372 5.55 -26.23 -19.09
N TYR A 373 6.11 -25.07 -18.72
CA TYR A 373 6.33 -24.72 -17.32
C TYR A 373 5.02 -24.41 -16.61
N CYS A 374 4.07 -23.75 -17.28
CA CYS A 374 2.72 -23.53 -16.77
C CYS A 374 2.02 -24.86 -16.45
N PHE A 375 2.03 -25.79 -17.41
CA PHE A 375 1.38 -27.08 -17.32
C PHE A 375 1.97 -27.95 -16.21
N THR A 376 3.30 -28.09 -16.19
CA THR A 376 4.01 -28.87 -15.16
C THR A 376 4.02 -28.19 -13.79
N ARG A 377 3.57 -26.92 -13.69
CA ARG A 377 3.66 -26.05 -12.52
C ARG A 377 5.08 -26.01 -11.92
N SER A 378 6.08 -26.15 -12.78
CA SER A 378 7.48 -26.22 -12.37
C SER A 378 8.16 -24.85 -12.58
N PRO A 379 9.14 -24.49 -11.73
CA PRO A 379 9.90 -23.25 -11.91
C PRO A 379 10.68 -23.27 -13.22
N ILE A 380 10.67 -22.15 -13.96
CA ILE A 380 11.55 -22.00 -15.13
C ILE A 380 13.01 -22.00 -14.65
N PRO A 381 13.86 -22.91 -15.19
CA PRO A 381 15.28 -22.94 -14.89
C PRO A 381 15.96 -21.58 -15.09
N SER A 382 16.88 -21.22 -14.19
CA SER A 382 17.50 -19.88 -14.19
C SER A 382 18.19 -19.50 -15.51
N ASN A 383 18.81 -20.47 -16.18
CA ASN A 383 19.46 -20.32 -17.48
C ASN A 383 18.47 -20.06 -18.61
N VAL A 384 17.30 -20.71 -18.60
CA VAL A 384 16.21 -20.48 -19.56
C VAL A 384 15.56 -19.13 -19.28
N PHE A 385 15.23 -18.85 -18.01
CA PHE A 385 14.61 -17.59 -17.60
C PHE A 385 15.49 -16.38 -17.93
N SER A 386 16.81 -16.46 -17.70
CA SER A 386 17.73 -15.36 -18.06
C SER A 386 17.76 -15.07 -19.56
N LYS A 387 17.57 -16.07 -20.42
CA LYS A 387 17.47 -15.86 -21.87
C LYS A 387 16.14 -15.23 -22.24
N LEU A 388 15.02 -15.74 -21.70
CA LEU A 388 13.69 -15.18 -21.92
C LEU A 388 13.62 -13.69 -21.54
N THR A 389 14.14 -13.31 -20.37
CA THR A 389 14.11 -11.91 -19.93
C THR A 389 14.97 -10.98 -20.79
N LYS A 390 16.12 -11.46 -21.28
CA LYS A 390 16.97 -10.70 -22.22
C LYS A 390 16.34 -10.55 -23.60
N LEU A 391 15.55 -11.53 -24.03
CA LEU A 391 14.87 -11.54 -25.31
C LEU A 391 13.63 -10.64 -25.30
N TYR A 392 12.90 -10.59 -24.19
CA TYR A 392 11.60 -9.93 -24.09
C TYR A 392 11.53 -8.55 -24.77
N SER A 393 12.41 -7.61 -24.40
CA SER A 393 12.40 -6.25 -24.96
C SER A 393 12.81 -6.15 -26.42
N LYS A 394 13.42 -7.21 -26.98
CA LYS A 394 13.86 -7.29 -28.38
C LYS A 394 12.86 -8.03 -29.26
N GLU A 395 11.80 -8.59 -28.69
CA GLU A 395 10.80 -9.36 -29.43
C GLU A 395 9.64 -8.49 -29.93
N PRO A 396 8.97 -8.90 -31.03
CA PRO A 396 7.71 -8.31 -31.46
C PRO A 396 6.65 -8.33 -30.36
N PHE A 397 5.68 -7.42 -30.45
CA PHE A 397 4.63 -7.26 -29.46
C PHE A 397 3.87 -8.56 -29.19
N GLU A 398 3.50 -9.30 -30.23
CA GLU A 398 2.77 -10.56 -30.14
C GLU A 398 3.55 -11.62 -29.35
N CYS A 399 4.86 -11.71 -29.56
CA CYS A 399 5.74 -12.60 -28.81
C CYS A 399 5.85 -12.18 -27.33
N ARG A 400 5.94 -10.87 -27.06
CA ARG A 400 5.93 -10.34 -25.68
C ARG A 400 4.63 -10.67 -24.95
N VAL A 401 3.49 -10.62 -25.63
CA VAL A 401 2.19 -10.99 -25.06
C VAL A 401 2.18 -12.46 -24.63
N VAL A 402 2.63 -13.37 -25.50
CA VAL A 402 2.74 -14.81 -25.19
C VAL A 402 3.66 -15.04 -23.99
N ILE A 403 4.83 -14.40 -23.98
CA ILE A 403 5.78 -14.53 -22.88
C ILE A 403 5.13 -14.05 -21.57
N MET A 404 4.60 -12.83 -21.55
CA MET A 404 4.03 -12.23 -20.35
C MET A 404 2.83 -13.03 -19.83
N ASN A 405 1.93 -13.51 -20.69
CA ASN A 405 0.79 -14.32 -20.27
C ASN A 405 1.23 -15.59 -19.55
N GLY A 406 2.21 -16.32 -20.09
CA GLY A 406 2.73 -17.53 -19.43
C GLY A 406 3.47 -17.23 -18.12
N LEU A 407 4.20 -16.11 -18.04
CA LEU A 407 4.82 -15.68 -16.78
C LEU A 407 3.77 -15.27 -15.73
N LEU A 408 2.68 -14.61 -16.13
CA LEU A 408 1.57 -14.24 -15.25
C LEU A 408 0.75 -15.45 -14.79
N GLU A 409 0.75 -16.55 -15.52
CA GLU A 409 0.16 -17.80 -15.05
C GLU A 409 1.03 -18.43 -13.96
N LEU A 410 2.35 -18.42 -14.16
CA LEU A 410 3.33 -18.98 -13.23
C LEU A 410 3.52 -18.16 -11.95
N ILE A 411 3.24 -16.86 -11.94
CA ILE A 411 3.38 -16.02 -10.73
C ILE A 411 2.46 -16.47 -9.58
N HIS A 412 1.38 -17.18 -9.89
CA HIS A 412 0.49 -17.77 -8.89
C HIS A 412 1.14 -18.96 -8.18
N THR A 413 2.22 -19.54 -8.74
CA THR A 413 2.99 -20.64 -8.13
C THR A 413 4.06 -20.13 -7.16
N ASP A 414 4.35 -20.90 -6.11
CA ASP A 414 5.35 -20.51 -5.09
C ASP A 414 6.80 -20.51 -5.63
N ALA A 415 7.07 -21.26 -6.70
CA ALA A 415 8.45 -21.60 -7.08
C ALA A 415 9.24 -20.44 -7.73
N MET A 416 8.56 -19.48 -8.37
CA MET A 416 9.20 -18.39 -9.14
C MET A 416 8.69 -16.99 -8.82
N ARG A 417 7.73 -16.87 -7.90
CA ARG A 417 6.94 -15.65 -7.66
C ARG A 417 7.77 -14.37 -7.52
N GLU A 418 8.80 -14.38 -6.67
CA GLU A 418 9.68 -13.22 -6.44
C GLU A 418 10.46 -12.80 -7.71
N LYS A 419 11.02 -13.78 -8.44
CA LYS A 419 11.80 -13.51 -9.66
C LYS A 419 10.91 -12.99 -10.79
N LEU A 420 9.70 -13.54 -10.92
CA LEU A 420 8.73 -13.10 -11.91
C LEU A 420 8.25 -11.68 -11.60
N PHE A 421 7.93 -11.38 -10.34
CA PHE A 421 7.57 -10.03 -9.94
C PHE A 421 8.69 -9.02 -10.19
N ALA A 422 9.95 -9.37 -9.84
CA ALA A 422 11.09 -8.49 -10.13
C ALA A 422 11.24 -8.21 -11.63
N PHE A 423 11.01 -9.21 -12.49
CA PHE A 423 10.99 -9.01 -13.94
C PHE A 423 9.83 -8.11 -14.38
N ILE A 424 8.60 -8.40 -13.95
CA ILE A 424 7.40 -7.60 -14.29
C ILE A 424 7.59 -6.14 -13.87
N LYS A 425 8.06 -5.89 -12.65
CA LYS A 425 8.33 -4.55 -12.14
C LYS A 425 9.30 -3.77 -13.06
N ASN A 426 10.30 -4.44 -13.61
CA ASN A 426 11.30 -3.79 -14.45
C ASN A 426 10.80 -3.46 -15.87
N VAL A 427 9.78 -4.18 -16.35
CA VAL A 427 9.23 -3.98 -17.71
C VAL A 427 7.87 -3.29 -17.70
N PHE A 428 7.29 -3.02 -16.53
CA PHE A 428 5.92 -2.53 -16.40
C PHE A 428 5.67 -1.23 -17.18
N ASP A 429 6.60 -0.27 -17.08
CA ASP A 429 6.47 1.04 -17.75
C ASP A 429 6.62 0.95 -19.28
N ASP A 430 7.28 -0.10 -19.79
CA ASP A 430 7.49 -0.34 -21.22
C ASP A 430 6.28 -1.04 -21.89
N GLU A 431 5.29 -1.47 -21.10
CA GLU A 431 4.10 -2.16 -21.58
C GLU A 431 2.95 -1.21 -21.95
N THR A 432 2.08 -1.64 -22.86
CA THR A 432 0.90 -0.85 -23.27
C THR A 432 -0.15 -0.83 -22.17
N ALA A 433 -1.04 0.18 -22.18
CA ALA A 433 -2.10 0.32 -21.16
C ALA A 433 -2.98 -0.94 -21.01
N GLU A 434 -3.38 -1.55 -22.13
CA GLU A 434 -4.16 -2.80 -22.14
C GLU A 434 -3.39 -3.97 -21.49
N ARG A 435 -2.06 -3.99 -21.64
CA ARG A 435 -1.22 -5.05 -21.05
C ARG A 435 -0.96 -4.82 -19.57
N ARG A 436 -0.75 -3.56 -19.18
CA ARG A 436 -0.64 -3.18 -17.77
C ARG A 436 -1.93 -3.50 -17.02
N GLU A 437 -3.10 -3.41 -17.66
CA GLU A 437 -4.37 -3.87 -17.08
C GLU A 437 -4.36 -5.37 -16.74
N VAL A 438 -3.96 -6.22 -17.68
CA VAL A 438 -3.87 -7.68 -17.45
C VAL A 438 -2.84 -8.01 -16.37
N ILE A 439 -1.73 -7.27 -16.32
CA ILE A 439 -0.71 -7.41 -15.27
C ILE A 439 -1.31 -7.01 -13.92
N CYS A 440 -1.94 -5.84 -13.82
CA CYS A 440 -2.57 -5.33 -12.60
C CYS A 440 -3.65 -6.28 -12.09
N GLU A 441 -4.48 -6.85 -12.97
CA GLU A 441 -5.48 -7.86 -12.59
C GLU A 441 -4.82 -9.09 -11.94
N ASN A 442 -3.78 -9.64 -12.57
CA ASN A 442 -3.08 -10.81 -12.05
C ASN A 442 -2.33 -10.51 -10.75
N LEU A 443 -1.62 -9.39 -10.67
CA LEU A 443 -0.94 -8.95 -9.44
C LEU A 443 -1.95 -8.69 -8.31
N SER A 444 -3.12 -8.15 -8.61
CA SER A 444 -4.19 -7.96 -7.61
C SER A 444 -4.69 -9.29 -7.04
N ARG A 445 -4.76 -10.35 -7.87
CA ARG A 445 -5.09 -11.71 -7.41
C ARG A 445 -3.98 -12.31 -6.54
N VAL A 446 -2.70 -12.14 -6.92
CA VAL A 446 -1.54 -12.59 -6.12
C VAL A 446 -1.51 -11.90 -4.76
N PHE A 447 -1.72 -10.58 -4.75
CA PHE A 447 -1.81 -9.76 -3.55
C PHE A 447 -2.92 -10.24 -2.61
N TYR A 448 -4.13 -10.49 -3.16
CA TYR A 448 -5.26 -10.99 -2.38
C TYR A 448 -4.99 -12.39 -1.82
N GLY A 449 -4.25 -13.23 -2.55
CA GLY A 449 -3.79 -14.54 -2.08
C GLY A 449 -2.80 -14.50 -0.91
N GLY A 450 -2.37 -13.31 -0.46
CA GLY A 450 -1.45 -13.16 0.67
C GLY A 450 0.03 -13.15 0.29
N PHE A 451 0.36 -13.08 -1.01
CA PHE A 451 1.73 -13.19 -1.49
C PHE A 451 2.25 -11.88 -2.09
N LEU A 452 3.54 -11.60 -1.89
CA LEU A 452 4.21 -10.37 -2.34
C LEU A 452 3.47 -9.07 -1.99
N GLN A 453 2.69 -9.08 -0.91
CA GLN A 453 1.73 -8.00 -0.66
C GLN A 453 2.41 -6.64 -0.54
N ASP A 454 3.56 -6.59 0.14
CA ASP A 454 4.32 -5.36 0.31
C ASP A 454 4.93 -4.84 -1.00
N GLN A 455 5.54 -5.76 -1.77
CA GLN A 455 6.18 -5.41 -3.03
C GLN A 455 5.16 -4.95 -4.08
N ILE A 456 4.02 -5.65 -4.17
CA ILE A 456 2.92 -5.31 -5.09
C ILE A 456 2.28 -3.98 -4.68
N LEU A 457 2.02 -3.76 -3.38
CA LEU A 457 1.46 -2.50 -2.91
C LEU A 457 2.39 -1.31 -3.20
N THR A 458 3.70 -1.49 -3.04
CA THR A 458 4.69 -0.47 -3.41
C THR A 458 4.66 -0.14 -4.90
N LEU A 459 4.51 -1.15 -5.77
CA LEU A 459 4.36 -0.95 -7.20
C LEU A 459 3.06 -0.19 -7.50
N PHE A 460 1.93 -0.64 -6.95
CA PHE A 460 0.63 0.02 -7.12
C PHE A 460 0.68 1.47 -6.66
N ASP A 461 1.29 1.78 -5.51
CA ASP A 461 1.42 3.16 -5.02
C ASP A 461 2.17 4.07 -6.01
N THR A 462 3.11 3.52 -6.76
CA THR A 462 3.89 4.26 -7.76
C THR A 462 3.13 4.47 -9.07
N VAL A 463 2.37 3.46 -9.53
CA VAL A 463 1.79 3.45 -10.89
C VAL A 463 0.32 3.86 -10.95
N PHE A 464 -0.41 3.79 -9.82
CA PHE A 464 -1.87 3.92 -9.76
C PHE A 464 -2.43 5.18 -10.47
N GLU A 465 -1.74 6.32 -10.38
CA GLU A 465 -2.20 7.56 -11.01
C GLU A 465 -2.19 7.51 -12.54
N GLY A 466 -1.22 6.81 -13.15
CA GLY A 466 -1.02 6.73 -14.60
C GLY A 466 -1.82 5.62 -15.28
N GLU A 467 -2.51 4.78 -14.51
CA GLU A 467 -3.25 3.63 -15.02
C GLU A 467 -4.66 3.98 -15.52
N ILE A 468 -5.20 3.11 -16.36
CA ILE A 468 -6.57 3.22 -16.86
C ILE A 468 -7.61 2.85 -15.78
N GLU A 469 -8.84 3.31 -15.95
CA GLU A 469 -9.90 3.16 -14.94
C GLU A 469 -10.18 1.70 -14.54
N SER A 470 -10.17 0.77 -15.49
CA SER A 470 -10.36 -0.66 -15.19
C SER A 470 -9.23 -1.25 -14.35
N SER A 471 -7.98 -0.83 -14.58
CA SER A 471 -6.83 -1.21 -13.76
C SER A 471 -6.97 -0.68 -12.33
N LYS A 472 -7.40 0.58 -12.17
CA LYS A 472 -7.68 1.17 -10.85
C LYS A 472 -8.78 0.40 -10.13
N THR A 473 -9.85 0.02 -10.82
CA THR A 473 -10.92 -0.83 -10.26
C THR A 473 -10.37 -2.17 -9.78
N ASN A 474 -9.56 -2.85 -10.60
CA ASN A 474 -8.96 -4.14 -10.25
C ASN A 474 -8.09 -4.03 -8.99
N ILE A 475 -7.23 -3.02 -8.92
CA ILE A 475 -6.36 -2.75 -7.78
C ILE A 475 -7.20 -2.47 -6.52
N LEU A 476 -8.12 -1.50 -6.59
CA LEU A 476 -8.94 -1.11 -5.44
C LEU A 476 -9.80 -2.27 -4.95
N SER A 477 -10.44 -3.02 -5.83
CA SER A 477 -11.32 -4.13 -5.45
C SER A 477 -10.61 -5.18 -4.58
N LYS A 478 -9.32 -5.46 -4.81
CA LYS A 478 -8.55 -6.43 -4.03
C LYS A 478 -7.86 -5.82 -2.82
N LEU A 479 -7.39 -4.58 -2.92
CA LEU A 479 -6.84 -3.84 -1.76
C LEU A 479 -7.90 -3.66 -0.67
N LEU A 480 -9.11 -3.24 -1.05
CA LEU A 480 -10.20 -2.97 -0.11
C LEU A 480 -10.64 -4.24 0.65
N LEU A 481 -10.67 -5.40 -0.02
CA LEU A 481 -10.96 -6.68 0.65
C LEU A 481 -9.90 -7.08 1.69
N SER A 482 -8.70 -6.51 1.62
CA SER A 482 -7.57 -6.79 2.52
C SER A 482 -7.41 -5.78 3.67
N ILE A 483 -8.33 -4.80 3.81
CA ILE A 483 -8.26 -3.73 4.82
C ILE A 483 -8.09 -4.28 6.24
N ARG A 484 -8.70 -5.44 6.55
CA ARG A 484 -8.60 -6.05 7.89
C ARG A 484 -7.34 -6.91 8.10
N THR A 485 -6.51 -7.14 7.09
CA THR A 485 -5.33 -8.00 7.18
C THR A 485 -4.21 -7.29 7.95
N GLU A 486 -3.90 -7.76 9.18
CA GLU A 486 -3.02 -7.06 10.13
C GLU A 486 -1.64 -6.68 9.58
N SER A 487 -1.02 -7.53 8.76
CA SER A 487 0.33 -7.33 8.21
C SER A 487 0.44 -6.15 7.24
N ILE A 488 -0.64 -5.82 6.53
CA ILE A 488 -0.65 -4.84 5.43
C ILE A 488 -1.66 -3.71 5.62
N ARG A 489 -2.57 -3.83 6.59
CA ARG A 489 -3.59 -2.85 6.95
C ARG A 489 -3.08 -1.42 6.92
N ASP A 490 -1.97 -1.17 7.61
CA ASP A 490 -1.44 0.17 7.80
C ASP A 490 -1.00 0.80 6.48
N LYS A 491 -0.35 0.00 5.63
CA LYS A 491 0.10 0.40 4.29
C LYS A 491 -1.07 0.58 3.33
N VAL A 492 -2.14 -0.22 3.44
CA VAL A 492 -3.37 -0.03 2.65
C VAL A 492 -4.04 1.30 2.99
N PHE A 493 -4.15 1.64 4.28
CA PHE A 493 -4.68 2.95 4.68
C PHE A 493 -3.78 4.11 4.22
N GLU A 494 -2.46 3.93 4.23
CA GLU A 494 -1.52 4.91 3.71
C GLU A 494 -1.69 5.12 2.19
N PHE A 495 -1.77 4.03 1.42
CA PHE A 495 -2.07 4.06 -0.02
C PHE A 495 -3.37 4.83 -0.30
N LEU A 496 -4.46 4.52 0.42
CA LEU A 496 -5.73 5.24 0.25
C LEU A 496 -5.56 6.74 0.54
N LYS A 497 -4.81 7.12 1.57
CA LYS A 497 -4.59 8.54 1.89
C LYS A 497 -3.73 9.25 0.83
N ASN A 498 -2.71 8.59 0.29
CA ASN A 498 -1.84 9.13 -0.76
C ASN A 498 -2.62 9.46 -2.04
N HIS A 499 -3.55 8.58 -2.44
CA HIS A 499 -4.30 8.71 -3.70
C HIS A 499 -5.69 9.37 -3.57
N ALA A 500 -6.02 9.92 -2.39
CA ALA A 500 -7.37 10.41 -2.06
C ALA A 500 -7.92 11.52 -2.98
N VAL A 501 -7.04 12.33 -3.58
CA VAL A 501 -7.44 13.42 -4.50
C VAL A 501 -7.88 12.89 -5.86
N ARG A 502 -7.34 11.74 -6.28
CA ARG A 502 -7.56 11.16 -7.62
C ARG A 502 -8.64 10.08 -7.64
N ILE A 503 -8.94 9.48 -6.48
CA ILE A 503 -10.06 8.54 -6.33
C ILE A 503 -11.38 9.33 -6.33
N THR A 504 -12.11 9.25 -7.45
CA THR A 504 -13.35 10.01 -7.71
C THR A 504 -14.43 9.11 -8.32
N GLY A 505 -15.66 9.61 -8.40
CA GLY A 505 -16.79 8.87 -9.00
C GLY A 505 -17.04 7.51 -8.35
N GLU A 506 -17.22 6.47 -9.17
CA GLU A 506 -17.53 5.09 -8.73
C GLU A 506 -16.44 4.52 -7.80
N HIS A 507 -15.15 4.80 -8.03
CA HIS A 507 -14.08 4.33 -7.14
C HIS A 507 -14.18 4.93 -5.75
N ARG A 508 -14.65 6.19 -5.64
CA ARG A 508 -14.84 6.86 -4.37
C ARG A 508 -15.98 6.22 -3.58
N GLU A 509 -17.06 5.86 -4.26
CA GLU A 509 -18.16 5.08 -3.68
C GLU A 509 -17.67 3.71 -3.20
N MET A 510 -16.91 2.97 -4.03
CA MET A 510 -16.31 1.69 -3.65
C MET A 510 -15.47 1.78 -2.37
N VAL A 511 -14.62 2.81 -2.27
CA VAL A 511 -13.79 3.04 -1.08
C VAL A 511 -14.68 3.31 0.14
N TYR A 512 -15.69 4.17 0.02
CA TYR A 512 -16.58 4.47 1.14
C TYR A 512 -17.37 3.25 1.61
N THR A 513 -17.96 2.47 0.69
CA THR A 513 -18.66 1.23 1.03
C THR A 513 -17.74 0.28 1.79
N ALA A 514 -16.53 0.02 1.29
CA ALA A 514 -15.60 -0.89 1.95
C ALA A 514 -15.13 -0.37 3.32
N LEU A 515 -14.90 0.93 3.45
CA LEU A 515 -14.51 1.54 4.73
C LEU A 515 -15.65 1.44 5.75
N LEU A 516 -16.89 1.70 5.35
CA LEU A 516 -18.08 1.57 6.21
C LEU A 516 -18.31 0.12 6.64
N GLU A 517 -18.16 -0.86 5.73
CA GLU A 517 -18.21 -2.28 6.05
C GLU A 517 -17.10 -2.72 7.02
N ALA A 518 -15.97 -2.00 7.07
CA ALA A 518 -14.90 -2.29 8.02
C ALA A 518 -15.21 -1.80 9.45
N VAL A 519 -16.11 -0.83 9.65
CA VAL A 519 -16.42 -0.19 10.94
C VAL A 519 -17.12 -1.06 12.02
N PRO A 520 -18.01 -2.04 11.72
CA PRO A 520 -18.92 -2.63 12.72
C PRO A 520 -18.28 -3.34 13.93
N VAL A 521 -16.96 -3.56 13.92
CA VAL A 521 -16.21 -4.23 14.99
C VAL A 521 -15.33 -3.22 15.71
N LYS A 522 -15.33 -3.22 17.05
CA LYS A 522 -14.46 -2.35 17.85
C LYS A 522 -13.01 -2.84 17.81
N ASP A 523 -12.23 -2.32 16.85
CA ASP A 523 -10.79 -2.60 16.72
C ASP A 523 -10.01 -1.40 16.12
N ILE A 524 -8.70 -1.58 15.98
CA ILE A 524 -7.79 -0.57 15.38
C ILE A 524 -8.16 -0.27 13.92
N THR A 525 -8.70 -1.27 13.19
CA THR A 525 -9.06 -1.14 11.78
C THR A 525 -10.22 -0.18 11.60
N SER A 526 -11.27 -0.29 12.41
CA SER A 526 -12.42 0.60 12.38
C SER A 526 -12.05 2.04 12.74
N SER A 527 -11.10 2.23 13.67
CA SER A 527 -10.54 3.55 13.97
C SER A 527 -9.85 4.18 12.77
N LYS A 528 -8.98 3.43 12.10
CA LYS A 528 -8.32 3.90 10.87
C LYS A 528 -9.30 4.11 9.70
N ALA A 529 -10.35 3.31 9.62
CA ALA A 529 -11.39 3.45 8.60
C ALA A 529 -12.13 4.78 8.76
N VAL A 530 -12.60 5.09 9.98
CA VAL A 530 -13.27 6.36 10.28
C VAL A 530 -12.34 7.56 10.04
N GLU A 531 -11.08 7.48 10.47
CA GLU A 531 -10.08 8.53 10.18
C GLU A 531 -9.89 8.77 8.67
N THR A 532 -9.94 7.70 7.88
CA THR A 532 -9.76 7.77 6.42
C THR A 532 -11.01 8.32 5.74
N ILE A 533 -12.21 7.95 6.19
CA ILE A 533 -13.48 8.56 5.76
C ILE A 533 -13.45 10.06 6.01
N ASP A 534 -13.04 10.47 7.21
CA ASP A 534 -12.92 11.89 7.58
C ASP A 534 -11.86 12.62 6.75
N TYR A 535 -10.78 11.95 6.36
CA TYR A 535 -9.75 12.52 5.48
C TYR A 535 -10.29 12.77 4.08
N TYR A 536 -10.96 11.78 3.47
CA TYR A 536 -11.53 11.89 2.12
C TYR A 536 -12.63 12.95 2.07
N SER A 537 -13.53 12.93 3.06
CA SER A 537 -14.73 13.76 3.10
C SER A 537 -14.47 15.26 3.20
N LYS A 538 -13.25 15.71 3.54
CA LYS A 538 -12.88 17.15 3.56
C LYS A 538 -13.10 17.85 2.22
N ASN A 539 -12.94 17.12 1.11
CA ASN A 539 -13.10 17.63 -0.24
C ASN A 539 -14.47 17.30 -0.85
N ASP A 540 -15.35 16.63 -0.12
CA ASP A 540 -16.67 16.23 -0.60
C ASP A 540 -17.75 17.29 -0.42
N THR A 541 -18.87 17.09 -1.12
CA THR A 541 -20.05 17.95 -0.96
C THR A 541 -20.66 17.80 0.44
N PRO A 542 -21.25 18.86 1.01
CA PRO A 542 -21.95 18.77 2.30
C PRO A 542 -23.09 17.75 2.31
N ALA A 543 -23.70 17.44 1.16
CA ALA A 543 -24.74 16.44 1.05
C ALA A 543 -24.19 15.02 1.32
N LEU A 544 -23.09 14.66 0.65
CA LEU A 544 -22.43 13.37 0.83
C LEU A 544 -21.82 13.22 2.24
N GLN A 545 -21.22 14.29 2.78
CA GLN A 545 -20.77 14.31 4.18
C GLN A 545 -21.92 14.02 5.16
N ASN A 546 -23.10 14.60 4.90
CA ASN A 546 -24.28 14.36 5.72
C ASN A 546 -24.82 12.93 5.58
N GLU A 547 -24.75 12.33 4.40
CA GLU A 547 -25.15 10.93 4.16
C GLU A 547 -24.22 9.95 4.89
N LEU A 548 -22.90 10.07 4.69
CA LEU A 548 -21.90 9.26 5.40
C LEU A 548 -22.03 9.40 6.93
N SER A 549 -22.30 10.61 7.42
CA SER A 549 -22.54 10.83 8.84
C SER A 549 -23.83 10.18 9.34
N PHE A 550 -24.84 10.02 8.49
CA PHE A 550 -26.09 9.35 8.84
C PHE A 550 -25.90 7.83 8.92
N GLU A 551 -25.14 7.27 7.99
CA GLU A 551 -24.87 5.84 7.93
C GLU A 551 -24.01 5.38 9.11
N LEU A 552 -22.90 6.09 9.40
CA LEU A 552 -22.10 5.86 10.61
C LEU A 552 -22.91 6.04 11.90
N TYR A 553 -23.79 7.05 11.95
CA TYR A 553 -24.69 7.25 13.09
C TYR A 553 -25.63 6.06 13.29
N SER A 554 -26.17 5.50 12.20
CA SER A 554 -27.06 4.35 12.25
C SER A 554 -26.34 3.10 12.78
N MET A 555 -25.10 2.85 12.35
CA MET A 555 -24.27 1.78 12.88
C MET A 555 -23.98 1.93 14.39
N LEU A 556 -23.78 3.16 14.87
CA LEU A 556 -23.59 3.45 16.29
C LEU A 556 -24.87 3.23 17.12
N GLU A 557 -26.05 3.47 16.56
CA GLU A 557 -27.32 3.16 17.25
C GLU A 557 -27.52 1.66 17.43
N GLU A 558 -27.00 0.83 16.53
CA GLU A 558 -27.04 -0.62 16.64
C GLU A 558 -25.99 -1.18 17.60
N ASN A 559 -24.81 -0.56 17.66
CA ASN A 559 -23.70 -0.97 18.53
C ASN A 559 -23.06 0.23 19.26
N ASP A 560 -23.59 0.53 20.46
CA ASP A 560 -23.12 1.63 21.30
C ASP A 560 -21.61 1.59 21.61
N SER A 561 -20.96 0.41 21.57
CA SER A 561 -19.53 0.26 21.89
C SER A 561 -18.59 0.88 20.84
N LEU A 562 -19.08 1.09 19.62
CA LEU A 562 -18.33 1.70 18.53
C LEU A 562 -18.08 3.20 18.76
N ILE A 563 -18.79 3.83 19.69
CA ILE A 563 -18.59 5.25 20.01
C ILE A 563 -17.19 5.55 20.56
N GLU A 564 -16.54 4.57 21.17
CA GLU A 564 -15.14 4.65 21.63
C GLU A 564 -14.15 4.82 20.46
N ILE A 565 -14.55 4.49 19.23
CA ILE A 565 -13.75 4.74 18.03
C ILE A 565 -13.70 6.24 17.69
N LEU A 566 -14.78 6.95 17.98
CA LEU A 566 -14.91 8.40 17.75
C LEU A 566 -14.37 9.25 18.91
N ILE A 567 -14.26 8.66 20.11
CA ILE A 567 -13.90 9.35 21.35
C ILE A 567 -12.87 8.51 22.10
N THR A 568 -11.62 8.96 22.11
CA THR A 568 -10.51 8.31 22.81
C THR A 568 -10.20 9.04 24.12
N ASP A 569 -10.49 8.38 25.26
CA ASP A 569 -10.14 8.63 26.69
C ASP A 569 -10.13 10.07 27.28
N SER A 570 -10.25 11.13 26.48
CA SER A 570 -10.39 12.53 26.92
C SER A 570 -10.61 13.53 25.77
N GLU A 571 -10.46 13.12 24.51
CA GLU A 571 -10.56 14.03 23.35
C GLU A 571 -11.58 13.53 22.32
N LEU A 572 -12.30 14.48 21.72
CA LEU A 572 -13.11 14.22 20.54
C LEU A 572 -12.19 14.07 19.34
N ASN A 573 -12.31 12.96 18.62
CA ASN A 573 -11.60 12.76 17.37
C ASN A 573 -12.28 13.52 16.21
N THR A 574 -12.69 14.78 16.42
CA THR A 574 -13.46 15.59 15.46
C THR A 574 -12.60 16.22 14.36
N LYS A 575 -11.49 15.58 13.98
CA LYS A 575 -10.55 16.12 12.98
C LYS A 575 -11.13 16.14 11.55
N GLY A 576 -12.31 15.56 11.31
CA GLY A 576 -12.99 15.59 10.01
C GLY A 576 -14.51 15.81 10.07
N PRO A 577 -15.11 16.13 8.92
CA PRO A 577 -16.48 16.64 8.81
C PRO A 577 -17.55 15.55 9.03
N VAL A 578 -17.24 14.28 8.77
CA VAL A 578 -18.20 13.17 8.93
C VAL A 578 -18.34 12.81 10.39
N SER A 579 -17.23 12.59 11.13
CA SER A 579 -17.28 12.37 12.57
C SER A 579 -17.90 13.56 13.30
N PHE A 580 -17.59 14.79 12.87
CA PHE A 580 -18.24 16.01 13.35
C PHE A 580 -19.76 15.97 13.15
N GLY A 581 -20.22 15.54 11.96
CA GLY A 581 -21.64 15.34 11.66
C GLY A 581 -22.30 14.28 12.54
N VAL A 582 -21.62 13.15 12.78
CA VAL A 582 -22.12 12.07 13.66
C VAL A 582 -22.32 12.57 15.08
N ILE A 583 -21.34 13.24 15.67
CA ILE A 583 -21.42 13.78 17.04
C ILE A 583 -22.52 14.82 17.15
N LYS A 584 -22.64 15.71 16.16
CA LYS A 584 -23.73 16.68 16.08
C LYS A 584 -25.10 16.00 16.01
N ARG A 585 -25.23 14.89 15.28
CA ARG A 585 -26.45 14.07 15.23
C ARG A 585 -26.75 13.38 16.57
N ILE A 586 -25.73 12.86 17.28
CA ILE A 586 -25.90 12.29 18.63
C ILE A 586 -26.47 13.35 19.58
N ILE A 587 -25.93 14.57 19.54
CA ILE A 587 -26.37 15.70 20.37
C ILE A 587 -27.80 16.15 19.99
N ARG A 588 -28.09 16.30 18.70
CA ARG A 588 -29.38 16.79 18.19
C ARG A 588 -30.52 15.79 18.32
N ASN A 589 -30.28 14.55 17.93
CA ASN A 589 -31.36 13.58 17.78
C ASN A 589 -31.71 12.88 19.10
N ASN A 590 -30.81 12.75 20.09
CA ASN A 590 -31.07 11.82 21.20
C ASN A 590 -30.36 12.08 22.54
N ILE A 591 -30.69 13.18 23.22
CA ILE A 591 -30.26 13.38 24.63
C ILE A 591 -30.90 12.34 25.59
N ARG A 592 -31.97 11.68 25.14
CA ARG A 592 -32.69 10.64 25.90
C ARG A 592 -32.22 9.21 25.61
N LYS A 593 -31.41 8.94 24.57
CA LYS A 593 -30.93 7.58 24.28
C LYS A 593 -29.65 7.26 25.05
N LYS A 594 -29.41 5.95 25.17
CA LYS A 594 -28.24 5.34 25.81
C LYS A 594 -26.92 5.84 25.23
N LEU A 595 -26.83 5.97 23.90
CA LEU A 595 -25.63 6.42 23.17
C LEU A 595 -25.08 7.77 23.68
N PHE A 596 -25.95 8.77 23.91
CA PHE A 596 -25.53 10.06 24.48
C PHE A 596 -24.99 9.92 25.91
N SER A 597 -25.57 9.02 26.71
CA SER A 597 -25.07 8.75 28.07
C SER A 597 -23.70 8.05 28.04
N VAL A 598 -23.49 7.13 27.10
CA VAL A 598 -22.19 6.45 26.90
C VAL A 598 -21.14 7.47 26.42
N MET A 599 -21.47 8.32 25.46
CA MET A 599 -20.63 9.41 24.97
C MET A 599 -20.14 10.31 26.12
N LEU A 600 -21.06 10.78 26.96
CA LEU A 600 -20.72 11.62 28.11
C LEU A 600 -19.85 10.88 29.12
N SER A 601 -20.11 9.61 29.39
CA SER A 601 -19.28 8.84 30.32
C SER A 601 -17.84 8.68 29.83
N LEU A 602 -17.62 8.53 28.52
CA LEU A 602 -16.29 8.45 27.92
C LEU A 602 -15.57 9.80 27.92
N LEU A 603 -16.27 10.90 27.61
CA LEU A 603 -15.69 12.24 27.64
C LEU A 603 -15.34 12.71 29.07
N VAL A 604 -16.17 12.34 30.05
CA VAL A 604 -15.94 12.68 31.46
C VAL A 604 -14.83 11.82 32.08
N GLY A 605 -14.82 10.52 31.78
CA GLY A 605 -13.88 9.57 32.37
C GLY A 605 -13.92 9.57 33.91
N ASN A 606 -12.76 9.34 34.55
CA ASN A 606 -12.61 9.27 36.01
C ASN A 606 -12.06 10.57 36.65
N LYS A 607 -11.97 11.67 35.90
CA LYS A 607 -11.34 12.93 36.35
C LYS A 607 -12.28 14.12 36.19
N LEU A 608 -12.23 15.07 37.13
CA LEU A 608 -13.01 16.31 37.02
C LEU A 608 -12.68 17.11 35.75
N THR A 609 -11.46 16.99 35.21
CA THR A 609 -11.07 17.64 33.95
C THR A 609 -11.88 17.16 32.74
N GLY A 610 -12.34 15.91 32.72
CA GLY A 610 -13.16 15.41 31.62
C GLY A 610 -14.56 16.02 31.59
N ILE A 611 -15.04 16.54 32.73
CA ILE A 611 -16.31 17.28 32.79
C ILE A 611 -16.20 18.59 32.00
N SER A 612 -15.06 19.27 32.08
CA SER A 612 -14.78 20.43 31.23
C SER A 612 -14.83 20.05 29.76
N ASN A 613 -14.18 18.96 29.36
CA ASN A 613 -14.13 18.51 27.98
C ASN A 613 -15.53 18.12 27.45
N ALA A 614 -16.35 17.42 28.25
CA ALA A 614 -17.71 17.04 27.88
C ALA A 614 -18.64 18.26 27.74
N VAL A 615 -18.47 19.27 28.59
CA VAL A 615 -19.25 20.52 28.53
C VAL A 615 -18.84 21.36 27.32
N GLU A 616 -17.54 21.53 27.10
CA GLU A 616 -17.02 22.24 25.91
C GLU A 616 -17.44 21.56 24.62
N ALA A 617 -17.40 20.22 24.58
CA ALA A 617 -17.89 19.43 23.48
C ALA A 617 -19.33 19.81 23.14
N VAL A 618 -20.28 19.67 24.08
CA VAL A 618 -21.69 19.97 23.77
C VAL A 618 -21.90 21.43 23.39
N TRP A 619 -21.15 22.37 23.99
CA TRP A 619 -21.22 23.80 23.67
C TRP A 619 -20.64 24.17 22.29
N LEU A 620 -19.85 23.29 21.66
CA LEU A 620 -19.34 23.47 20.29
C LEU A 620 -20.38 23.19 19.20
N PHE A 621 -21.45 22.41 19.44
CA PHE A 621 -22.25 21.80 18.37
C PHE A 621 -23.69 22.32 18.16
N ASP A 622 -24.26 23.18 19.03
CA ASP A 622 -25.62 23.70 18.80
C ASP A 622 -25.93 25.12 19.31
N ASP A 623 -26.55 25.91 18.43
CA ASP A 623 -27.09 27.25 18.70
C ASP A 623 -28.62 27.31 18.55
N THR A 624 -29.28 26.19 18.16
CA THR A 624 -30.66 26.23 17.62
C THR A 624 -31.77 25.83 18.60
N ASP A 625 -31.49 25.08 19.68
CA ASP A 625 -32.39 24.95 20.85
C ASP A 625 -31.59 24.68 22.14
N PRO A 626 -31.00 25.73 22.73
CA PRO A 626 -30.07 25.56 23.83
C PRO A 626 -30.72 25.03 25.13
N GLU A 627 -32.03 25.25 25.32
CA GLU A 627 -32.67 25.11 26.63
C GLU A 627 -33.10 23.70 27.02
N SER A 628 -33.66 22.97 26.06
CA SER A 628 -33.98 21.55 26.23
C SER A 628 -32.71 20.71 26.35
N ILE A 629 -31.69 21.05 25.56
CA ILE A 629 -30.42 20.34 25.48
C ILE A 629 -29.62 20.48 26.77
N ASN A 630 -29.49 21.72 27.26
CA ASN A 630 -28.73 21.98 28.47
C ASN A 630 -29.40 21.41 29.72
N LYS A 631 -30.74 21.40 29.79
CA LYS A 631 -31.44 20.75 30.90
C LYS A 631 -31.16 19.26 30.96
N ALA A 632 -31.24 18.58 29.83
CA ALA A 632 -31.08 17.13 29.79
C ALA A 632 -29.59 16.69 29.83
N LEU A 633 -28.67 17.51 29.31
CA LEU A 633 -27.22 17.40 29.58
C LEU A 633 -26.93 17.51 31.08
N PHE A 634 -27.53 18.49 31.77
CA PHE A 634 -27.38 18.66 33.21
C PHE A 634 -27.90 17.44 34.00
N GLU A 635 -29.09 16.92 33.65
CA GLU A 635 -29.66 15.72 34.27
C GLU A 635 -28.76 14.48 34.12
N LYS A 636 -28.02 14.38 33.01
CA LYS A 636 -27.10 13.26 32.73
C LYS A 636 -25.71 13.46 33.33
N LEU A 637 -25.17 14.68 33.34
CA LEU A 637 -23.86 14.99 33.92
C LEU A 637 -23.89 14.97 35.45
N LYS A 638 -24.99 15.36 36.08
CA LYS A 638 -25.11 15.42 37.54
C LYS A 638 -24.69 14.12 38.27
N PRO A 639 -25.23 12.92 37.94
CA PRO A 639 -24.83 11.69 38.62
C PRO A 639 -23.36 11.30 38.36
N VAL A 640 -22.83 11.62 37.18
CA VAL A 640 -21.41 11.37 36.85
C VAL A 640 -20.52 12.31 37.65
N PHE A 641 -20.87 13.60 37.71
CA PHE A 641 -20.20 14.62 38.52
C PHE A 641 -20.21 14.23 40.01
N GLU A 642 -21.36 13.84 40.56
CA GLU A 642 -21.47 13.42 41.96
C GLU A 642 -20.62 12.18 42.27
N THR A 643 -20.36 11.32 41.28
CA THR A 643 -19.50 10.14 41.44
C THR A 643 -18.02 10.51 41.41
N VAL A 644 -17.60 11.33 40.45
CA VAL A 644 -16.20 11.80 40.32
C VAL A 644 -15.83 12.76 41.45
N ALA A 645 -16.76 13.63 41.87
CA ALA A 645 -16.55 14.63 42.92
C ALA A 645 -16.36 14.02 44.31
N LYS A 646 -16.87 12.81 44.58
CA LYS A 646 -16.65 12.12 45.88
C LYS A 646 -15.17 11.86 46.19
N ASN A 647 -14.36 11.67 45.15
CA ASN A 647 -12.94 11.38 45.25
C ASN A 647 -12.05 12.58 44.90
N ALA A 648 -12.65 13.73 44.58
CA ALA A 648 -11.93 14.92 44.15
C ALA A 648 -11.43 15.74 45.34
N THR A 649 -10.21 16.27 45.23
CA THR A 649 -9.66 17.21 46.20
C THR A 649 -10.23 18.62 45.99
N LEU A 650 -10.09 19.49 46.99
CA LEU A 650 -10.46 20.89 46.87
C LEU A 650 -9.69 21.58 45.71
N GLU A 651 -8.43 21.18 45.48
CA GLU A 651 -7.60 21.69 44.39
C GLU A 651 -8.14 21.28 43.00
N ASP A 652 -8.62 20.04 42.86
CA ASP A 652 -9.22 19.58 41.61
C ASP A 652 -10.49 20.36 41.25
N MET A 653 -11.30 20.71 42.26
CA MET A 653 -12.51 21.51 42.07
C MET A 653 -12.19 22.96 41.72
N ILE A 654 -11.16 23.56 42.36
CA ILE A 654 -10.64 24.89 42.04
C ILE A 654 -10.11 24.95 40.59
N SER A 655 -9.37 23.93 40.17
CA SER A 655 -8.85 23.80 38.80
C SER A 655 -9.98 23.69 37.77
N LEU A 656 -10.99 22.86 38.04
CA LEU A 656 -12.17 22.74 37.19
C LEU A 656 -12.92 24.09 37.06
N TYR A 657 -13.15 24.78 38.17
CA TYR A 657 -13.80 26.10 38.15
C TYR A 657 -13.01 27.09 37.30
N SER A 658 -11.70 27.17 37.49
CA SER A 658 -10.83 28.09 36.76
C SER A 658 -10.82 27.82 35.25
N ARG A 659 -10.83 26.54 34.83
CA ARG A 659 -10.92 26.15 33.41
C ARG A 659 -12.26 26.53 32.79
N LEU A 660 -13.36 26.22 33.47
CA LEU A 660 -14.70 26.56 32.98
C LEU A 660 -14.92 28.09 32.95
N ASP A 661 -14.34 28.81 33.91
CA ASP A 661 -14.46 30.27 34.02
C ASP A 661 -13.66 31.00 32.93
N SER A 662 -12.48 30.48 32.58
CA SER A 662 -11.61 31.02 31.52
C SER A 662 -11.97 30.56 30.10
N SER A 663 -12.94 29.67 29.93
CA SER A 663 -13.31 29.16 28.61
C SER A 663 -13.93 30.27 27.73
N PRO A 664 -13.40 30.51 26.51
CA PRO A 664 -13.92 31.54 25.60
C PRO A 664 -15.35 31.27 25.12
N LEU A 665 -15.86 30.06 25.34
CA LEU A 665 -17.21 29.62 24.97
C LEU A 665 -18.31 30.13 25.94
N LYS A 666 -17.93 30.85 27.01
CA LYS A 666 -18.83 31.50 27.98
C LYS A 666 -19.58 32.71 27.40
N VAL A 667 -19.23 33.13 26.18
CA VAL A 667 -19.78 34.31 25.51
C VAL A 667 -21.12 33.96 24.86
N GLY A 668 -22.21 34.36 25.53
CA GLY A 668 -23.60 34.21 25.10
C GLY A 668 -24.52 34.11 26.31
N ASP A 669 -25.61 34.91 26.35
CA ASP A 669 -26.48 35.06 27.54
C ASP A 669 -26.98 33.71 28.08
N TYR A 670 -27.29 32.79 27.18
CA TYR A 670 -27.83 31.48 27.53
C TYR A 670 -26.76 30.50 28.06
N ARG A 671 -25.56 30.47 27.45
CA ARG A 671 -24.44 29.63 27.89
C ARG A 671 -23.93 30.08 29.27
N LYS A 672 -23.92 31.39 29.52
CA LYS A 672 -23.63 32.01 30.82
C LYS A 672 -24.65 31.61 31.89
N ALA A 673 -25.95 31.59 31.57
CA ALA A 673 -26.99 31.16 32.50
C ALA A 673 -26.87 29.68 32.90
N MET A 674 -26.54 28.78 31.97
CA MET A 674 -26.29 27.37 32.26
C MET A 674 -25.01 27.18 33.09
N TYR A 675 -23.91 27.84 32.72
CA TYR A 675 -22.68 27.84 33.53
C TYR A 675 -22.99 28.24 34.97
N ASN A 676 -23.71 29.34 35.16
CA ASN A 676 -24.10 29.81 36.50
C ASN A 676 -24.96 28.76 37.23
N ARG A 677 -25.90 28.11 36.52
CA ARG A 677 -26.74 27.05 37.09
C ARG A 677 -25.95 25.80 37.48
N PHE A 678 -24.97 25.38 36.69
CA PHE A 678 -24.08 24.25 37.01
C PHE A 678 -23.20 24.58 38.21
N CYS A 679 -22.59 25.77 38.21
CA CYS A 679 -21.78 26.23 39.32
C CYS A 679 -22.60 26.32 40.61
N GLN A 680 -23.78 26.94 40.59
CA GLN A 680 -24.62 27.12 41.77
C GLN A 680 -25.21 25.82 42.33
N ASN A 681 -25.63 24.88 41.48
CA ASN A 681 -26.35 23.68 41.93
C ASN A 681 -25.46 22.46 42.15
N CYS A 682 -24.25 22.43 41.59
CA CYS A 682 -23.37 21.26 41.67
C CYS A 682 -22.00 21.63 42.24
N LEU A 683 -21.27 22.55 41.61
CA LEU A 683 -19.87 22.81 41.94
C LEU A 683 -19.69 23.57 43.26
N PHE A 684 -20.41 24.68 43.46
CA PHE A 684 -20.28 25.53 44.65
C PHE A 684 -20.74 24.87 45.95
N PRO A 685 -21.85 24.10 46.02
CA PRO A 685 -22.21 23.36 47.23
C PRO A 685 -21.11 22.39 47.67
N LEU A 686 -20.58 21.60 46.73
CA LEU A 686 -19.51 20.63 46.98
C LEU A 686 -18.17 21.29 47.32
N MET A 687 -17.82 22.38 46.63
CA MET A 687 -16.65 23.16 47.00
C MET A 687 -16.83 23.74 48.41
N GLY A 688 -17.99 24.32 48.74
CA GLY A 688 -18.27 24.89 50.06
C GLY A 688 -18.16 23.88 51.21
N GLU A 689 -18.64 22.65 51.02
CA GLU A 689 -18.47 21.54 51.97
C GLU A 689 -17.00 21.12 52.11
N ASN A 690 -16.27 21.02 51.01
CA ASN A 690 -14.86 20.64 51.01
C ASN A 690 -13.91 21.76 51.43
N TYR A 691 -14.36 23.03 51.42
CA TYR A 691 -13.58 24.18 51.87
C TYR A 691 -13.20 24.07 53.34
N ILE A 692 -14.07 23.52 54.19
CA ILE A 692 -13.77 23.25 55.61
C ILE A 692 -12.56 22.33 55.74
N LYS A 693 -12.39 21.39 54.81
CA LYS A 693 -11.25 20.47 54.84
C LYS A 693 -9.93 21.23 54.73
N ALA A 694 -9.89 22.42 54.11
CA ALA A 694 -8.70 23.30 54.02
C ALA A 694 -8.07 23.65 55.38
N LEU A 695 -8.81 23.48 56.48
CA LEU A 695 -8.33 23.63 57.85
C LEU A 695 -7.47 22.44 58.34
N ASP A 696 -7.53 21.28 57.69
CA ASP A 696 -6.66 20.13 57.95
C ASP A 696 -5.46 20.15 56.97
N PRO A 697 -4.25 20.44 57.44
CA PRO A 697 -3.08 20.60 56.57
C PRO A 697 -2.56 19.29 55.99
N ARG A 698 -3.02 18.14 56.51
CA ARG A 698 -2.65 16.82 55.98
C ARG A 698 -3.31 16.51 54.64
N LEU A 699 -4.35 17.27 54.27
CA LEU A 699 -5.20 16.99 53.13
C LEU A 699 -4.89 17.89 51.91
N HIS A 700 -4.05 18.93 52.05
CA HIS A 700 -3.74 19.87 50.95
C HIS A 700 -2.30 20.34 50.97
N THR A 701 -1.82 20.83 49.82
CA THR A 701 -0.41 21.21 49.64
C THR A 701 -0.15 22.69 49.87
N ARG A 702 -1.20 23.53 49.79
CA ARG A 702 -1.08 24.99 49.87
C ARG A 702 -1.48 25.51 51.26
N PRO A 703 -0.91 26.65 51.71
CA PRO A 703 -1.30 27.26 52.96
C PRO A 703 -2.75 27.74 52.94
N ILE A 704 -3.42 27.75 54.10
CA ILE A 704 -4.83 28.15 54.23
C ILE A 704 -5.13 29.55 53.65
N ILE A 705 -4.14 30.45 53.68
CA ILE A 705 -4.22 31.80 53.11
C ILE A 705 -4.51 31.75 51.60
N TYR A 706 -3.92 30.79 50.87
CA TYR A 706 -4.17 30.62 49.44
C TYR A 706 -5.65 30.33 49.14
N TYR A 707 -6.26 29.42 49.90
CA TYR A 707 -7.66 29.07 49.71
C TYR A 707 -8.59 30.20 50.12
N ALA A 708 -8.26 30.94 51.19
CA ALA A 708 -9.02 32.12 51.60
C ALA A 708 -8.97 33.24 50.54
N ASP A 709 -7.79 33.57 50.02
CA ASP A 709 -7.63 34.60 48.99
C ASP A 709 -8.31 34.19 47.67
N TYR A 710 -8.34 32.90 47.33
CA TYR A 710 -9.10 32.40 46.18
C TYR A 710 -10.62 32.55 46.39
N ALA A 711 -11.10 32.22 47.59
CA ALA A 711 -12.52 32.30 47.90
C ALA A 711 -13.05 33.74 47.96
N GLU A 712 -12.22 34.70 48.37
CA GLU A 712 -12.54 36.14 48.30
C GLU A 712 -12.67 36.65 46.86
N LYS A 713 -11.94 36.06 45.90
CA LYS A 713 -11.99 36.43 44.48
C LYS A 713 -13.10 35.72 43.69
N ALA A 714 -13.55 34.55 44.14
CA ALA A 714 -14.58 33.78 43.45
C ALA A 714 -15.99 34.23 43.88
N GLU A 715 -16.58 35.19 43.13
CA GLU A 715 -17.84 35.89 43.45
C GLU A 715 -19.08 34.99 43.73
N GLY A 716 -19.02 33.69 43.42
CA GLY A 716 -20.13 32.74 43.64
C GLY A 716 -20.03 31.84 44.87
N ILE A 717 -18.86 31.73 45.53
CA ILE A 717 -18.64 30.74 46.61
C ILE A 717 -18.54 31.37 48.01
N ALA A 718 -18.37 32.69 48.11
CA ALA A 718 -18.17 33.41 49.37
C ALA A 718 -19.33 33.22 50.39
N SER A 719 -20.54 32.90 49.93
CA SER A 719 -21.73 32.74 50.79
C SER A 719 -21.77 31.45 51.59
N TYR A 720 -20.95 30.45 51.27
CA TYR A 720 -20.97 29.13 51.92
C TYR A 720 -20.22 29.14 53.25
N ASP A 721 -20.76 28.47 54.27
CA ASP A 721 -20.27 28.57 55.66
C ASP A 721 -18.85 28.02 55.84
N GLY A 722 -18.45 27.02 55.04
CA GLY A 722 -17.08 26.52 55.02
C GLY A 722 -16.06 27.57 54.57
N VAL A 723 -16.43 28.41 53.60
CA VAL A 723 -15.60 29.51 53.11
C VAL A 723 -15.50 30.63 54.14
N LYS A 724 -16.61 31.00 54.81
CA LYS A 724 -16.62 31.99 55.90
C LYS A 724 -15.71 31.59 57.05
N THR A 725 -15.67 30.30 57.36
CA THR A 725 -14.81 29.75 58.42
C THR A 725 -13.33 29.85 58.04
N VAL A 726 -12.97 29.46 56.81
CA VAL A 726 -11.58 29.54 56.32
C VAL A 726 -11.09 30.97 56.15
N THR A 727 -11.94 31.88 55.64
CA THR A 727 -11.62 33.32 55.53
C THR A 727 -11.46 33.98 56.90
N GLY A 728 -12.33 33.67 57.86
CA GLY A 728 -12.18 34.11 59.26
C GLY A 728 -10.88 33.61 59.90
N PHE A 729 -10.49 32.36 59.66
CA PHE A 729 -9.19 31.83 60.10
C PHE A 729 -8.01 32.52 59.42
N SER A 730 -8.10 32.82 58.13
CA SER A 730 -7.08 33.57 57.39
C SER A 730 -6.90 34.97 57.96
N HIS A 731 -8.00 35.67 58.28
CA HIS A 731 -7.94 37.00 58.91
C HIS A 731 -7.29 36.94 60.30
N LEU A 732 -7.59 35.92 61.10
CA LEU A 732 -6.92 35.69 62.38
C LEU A 732 -5.41 35.45 62.20
N ILE A 733 -5.01 34.61 61.23
CA ILE A 733 -3.60 34.34 60.93
C ILE A 733 -2.88 35.62 60.44
N LYS A 734 -3.52 36.40 59.56
CA LYS A 734 -3.00 37.69 59.08
C LYS A 734 -2.82 38.67 60.25
N ALA A 735 -3.79 38.76 61.15
CA ALA A 735 -3.72 39.61 62.35
C ALA A 735 -2.59 39.19 63.32
N VAL A 736 -2.40 37.89 63.53
CA VAL A 736 -1.29 37.37 64.35
C VAL A 736 0.06 37.65 63.70
N ASN A 737 0.20 37.42 62.39
CA ASN A 737 1.44 37.71 61.65
C ASN A 737 1.76 39.21 61.60
N ALA A 738 0.74 40.07 61.48
CA ALA A 738 0.89 41.52 61.58
C ALA A 738 1.28 41.99 62.99
N GLY A 739 1.15 41.12 64.00
CA GLY A 739 1.49 41.41 65.39
C GLY A 739 0.54 42.43 66.03
N SER A 740 -0.68 42.55 65.51
CA SER A 740 -1.68 43.50 65.97
C SER A 740 -2.55 42.87 67.06
N SER A 741 -2.20 43.11 68.32
CA SER A 741 -2.97 42.62 69.47
C SER A 741 -4.45 43.05 69.42
N VAL A 742 -4.74 44.22 68.83
CA VAL A 742 -6.10 44.73 68.65
C VAL A 742 -6.86 43.89 67.62
N GLU A 743 -6.28 43.64 66.45
CA GLU A 743 -6.94 42.84 65.40
C GLU A 743 -7.14 41.38 65.83
N ILE A 744 -6.19 40.81 66.57
CA ILE A 744 -6.30 39.46 67.14
C ILE A 744 -7.53 39.36 68.07
N LEU A 745 -7.68 40.33 68.97
CA LEU A 745 -8.83 40.38 69.89
C LEU A 745 -10.14 40.63 69.14
N ASN A 746 -10.13 41.49 68.12
CA ASN A 746 -11.29 41.75 67.29
C ASN A 746 -11.74 40.49 66.53
N CYS A 747 -10.80 39.72 65.98
CA CYS A 747 -11.09 38.44 65.31
C CYS A 747 -11.63 37.37 66.26
N LEU A 748 -11.15 37.33 67.51
CA LEU A 748 -11.53 36.30 68.50
C LEU A 748 -12.87 36.60 69.17
N PHE A 749 -13.13 37.85 69.53
CA PHE A 749 -14.35 38.25 70.26
C PHE A 749 -15.46 38.80 69.36
N GLY A 750 -15.15 39.14 68.11
CA GLY A 750 -16.09 39.82 67.21
C GLY A 750 -16.44 41.24 67.70
N PHE A 751 -15.57 41.85 68.50
CA PHE A 751 -15.77 43.13 69.18
C PHE A 751 -14.59 44.05 68.87
N GLU A 752 -14.82 45.30 68.42
CA GLU A 752 -13.73 46.26 68.21
C GLU A 752 -13.41 46.98 69.53
N ILE A 753 -12.34 46.56 70.22
CA ILE A 753 -11.85 47.27 71.40
C ILE A 753 -11.01 48.46 70.92
N PRO A 754 -11.39 49.72 71.24
CA PRO A 754 -10.57 50.87 70.82
C PRO A 754 -9.17 50.76 71.46
N ALA A 755 -8.12 51.03 70.67
CA ALA A 755 -6.73 50.82 71.09
C ALA A 755 -6.33 51.52 72.41
N ALA A 756 -7.03 52.62 72.76
CA ALA A 756 -6.84 53.36 74.01
C ALA A 756 -7.21 52.57 75.29
N TYR A 757 -7.95 51.46 75.14
CA TYR A 757 -8.43 50.63 76.25
C TYR A 757 -7.73 49.27 76.33
N VAL A 758 -6.69 49.04 75.52
CA VAL A 758 -5.91 47.81 75.54
C VAL A 758 -4.68 48.00 76.45
N PRO A 759 -4.64 47.37 77.65
CA PRO A 759 -3.55 47.59 78.59
C PRO A 759 -2.22 47.02 78.08
N SER A 760 -1.10 47.58 78.56
CA SER A 760 0.25 47.21 78.13
C SER A 760 0.62 45.74 78.40
N SER A 761 -0.09 45.06 79.31
CA SER A 761 0.03 43.62 79.58
C SER A 761 -0.48 42.75 78.41
N VAL A 762 -1.40 43.25 77.57
CA VAL A 762 -1.91 42.56 76.36
C VAL A 762 -0.83 42.44 75.28
N TYR A 763 0.23 43.26 75.30
CA TYR A 763 1.39 43.06 74.42
C TYR A 763 2.15 41.76 74.72
N ARG A 764 1.88 41.04 75.83
CA ARG A 764 2.35 39.67 76.04
C ARG A 764 1.62 38.63 75.17
N LEU A 765 0.37 38.87 74.73
CA LEU A 765 -0.30 38.00 73.73
C LEU A 765 0.54 37.90 72.46
N LYS A 766 1.19 38.99 72.06
CA LYS A 766 2.08 39.00 70.91
C LYS A 766 3.21 37.98 71.07
N ALA A 767 3.80 37.85 72.26
CA ALA A 767 4.88 36.91 72.52
C ALA A 767 4.38 35.47 72.65
N GLU A 768 3.23 35.25 73.29
CA GLU A 768 2.64 33.92 73.48
C GLU A 768 2.06 33.34 72.18
N CYS A 769 1.34 34.14 71.39
CA CYS A 769 0.83 33.72 70.08
C CYS A 769 1.95 33.54 69.05
N LYS A 770 3.00 34.37 69.09
CA LYS A 770 4.17 34.22 68.20
C LYS A 770 5.01 32.98 68.55
N GLY A 771 5.19 32.70 69.84
CA GLY A 771 5.81 31.45 70.30
C GLY A 771 5.02 30.21 69.88
N ALA A 772 3.68 30.24 69.94
CA ALA A 772 2.84 29.16 69.45
C ALA A 772 2.92 28.97 67.92
N PHE A 773 3.03 30.07 67.16
CA PHE A 773 3.24 30.04 65.70
C PHE A 773 4.61 29.46 65.30
N GLU A 774 5.68 29.79 66.03
CA GLU A 774 7.03 29.29 65.77
C GLU A 774 7.20 27.80 66.16
N ILE A 775 6.48 27.35 67.20
CA ILE A 775 6.43 25.93 67.59
C ILE A 775 5.55 25.12 66.62
N SER A 776 4.51 25.72 66.03
CA SER A 776 3.62 25.09 65.05
C SER A 776 4.16 25.13 63.61
N SER A 777 5.44 24.84 63.41
CA SER A 777 6.09 24.72 62.10
C SER A 777 5.49 23.63 61.17
N ASN A 778 4.44 22.94 61.61
CA ASN A 778 3.73 21.89 60.88
C ASN A 778 2.22 22.11 60.77
N ASN A 779 1.76 23.36 60.62
CA ASN A 779 0.36 23.70 60.33
C ASN A 779 -0.68 23.12 61.31
N ASP A 780 -0.35 22.71 62.53
CA ASP A 780 -1.34 22.04 63.40
C ASP A 780 -2.38 23.04 63.95
N THR A 781 -3.48 23.22 63.22
CA THR A 781 -4.57 24.15 63.48
C THR A 781 -5.14 23.96 64.89
N LYS A 782 -5.08 22.73 65.45
CA LYS A 782 -5.49 22.45 66.83
C LYS A 782 -4.58 23.10 67.87
N ALA A 783 -3.26 23.07 67.67
CA ALA A 783 -2.30 23.69 68.58
C ALA A 783 -2.43 25.23 68.57
N LEU A 784 -2.74 25.80 67.39
CA LEU A 784 -3.02 27.22 67.23
C LEU A 784 -4.30 27.63 67.97
N ILE A 785 -5.39 26.87 67.81
CA ILE A 785 -6.67 27.14 68.49
C ILE A 785 -6.50 27.09 70.01
N LEU A 786 -5.82 26.08 70.55
CA LEU A 786 -5.57 25.95 71.99
C LEU A 786 -4.73 27.10 72.54
N SER A 787 -3.70 27.54 71.81
CA SER A 787 -2.81 28.62 72.25
C SER A 787 -3.44 30.00 72.12
N CYS A 788 -4.25 30.25 71.07
CA CYS A 788 -5.03 31.48 70.95
C CYS A 788 -6.13 31.55 72.02
N SER A 789 -6.71 30.41 72.44
CA SER A 789 -7.70 30.36 73.52
C SER A 789 -7.10 30.74 74.88
N SER A 790 -5.89 30.27 75.19
CA SER A 790 -5.19 30.63 76.43
C SER A 790 -4.67 32.08 76.42
N GLY A 791 -4.20 32.57 75.27
CA GLY A 791 -3.83 33.97 75.10
C GLY A 791 -5.04 34.91 75.21
N ALA A 792 -6.16 34.57 74.59
CA ALA A 792 -7.43 35.31 74.73
C ALA A 792 -7.89 35.38 76.19
N TYR A 793 -7.72 34.30 76.95
CA TYR A 793 -8.02 34.26 78.37
C TYR A 793 -7.17 35.25 79.18
N ALA A 794 -5.86 35.30 78.95
CA ALA A 794 -4.96 36.26 79.61
C ALA A 794 -5.26 37.73 79.21
N ALA A 795 -5.61 37.98 77.95
CA ALA A 795 -6.03 39.31 77.47
C ALA A 795 -7.34 39.77 78.13
N THR A 796 -8.28 38.84 78.32
CA THR A 796 -9.57 39.14 78.95
C THR A 796 -9.36 39.56 80.40
N LEU A 797 -8.54 38.84 81.18
CA LEU A 797 -8.18 39.22 82.55
C LEU A 797 -7.50 40.59 82.63
N ALA A 798 -6.54 40.87 81.76
CA ALA A 798 -5.82 42.13 81.73
C ALA A 798 -6.73 43.32 81.38
N SER A 799 -7.64 43.14 80.43
CA SER A 799 -8.63 44.16 80.03
C SER A 799 -9.59 44.50 81.18
N VAL A 800 -9.91 43.51 82.00
CA VAL A 800 -10.81 43.63 83.16
C VAL A 800 -10.16 44.42 84.30
N GLU A 801 -8.89 44.15 84.63
CA GLU A 801 -8.14 44.95 85.62
C GLU A 801 -8.05 46.43 85.21
N TYR A 802 -7.91 46.71 83.91
CA TYR A 802 -7.85 48.08 83.40
C TYR A 802 -9.20 48.82 83.48
N ILE A 803 -10.30 48.12 83.18
CA ILE A 803 -11.67 48.66 83.30
C ILE A 803 -11.97 49.03 84.76
N GLU A 804 -11.55 48.21 85.72
CA GLU A 804 -11.69 48.45 87.16
C GLU A 804 -10.87 49.68 87.62
N HIS A 805 -9.61 49.77 87.19
CA HIS A 805 -8.70 50.85 87.60
C HIS A 805 -9.11 52.24 87.06
N LYS A 806 -9.86 52.28 85.95
CA LYS A 806 -10.33 53.51 85.26
C LYS A 806 -11.80 53.84 85.51
N ARG A 807 -12.55 53.00 86.25
CA ARG A 807 -14.01 53.15 86.52
C ARG A 807 -14.84 53.34 85.24
N ILE A 808 -14.62 52.52 84.22
CA ILE A 808 -15.39 52.58 82.96
C ILE A 808 -16.63 51.68 83.09
N SER A 809 -17.83 52.17 82.79
CA SER A 809 -19.06 51.36 82.81
C SER A 809 -19.22 50.54 81.52
N LEU A 810 -19.87 49.36 81.62
CA LEU A 810 -20.17 48.49 80.47
C LEU A 810 -21.03 49.19 79.40
N THR A 811 -21.95 50.07 79.82
CA THR A 811 -22.75 50.91 78.91
C THR A 811 -21.87 51.80 78.05
N LYS A 812 -20.84 52.41 78.64
CA LYS A 812 -19.91 53.28 77.91
C LYS A 812 -19.05 52.49 76.92
N LEU A 813 -18.67 51.26 77.26
CA LEU A 813 -17.92 50.37 76.38
C LEU A 813 -18.79 49.91 75.18
N PHE A 814 -20.06 49.58 75.43
CA PHE A 814 -21.03 49.26 74.38
C PHE A 814 -21.25 50.45 73.44
N ASP A 815 -21.48 51.64 73.98
CA ASP A 815 -21.73 52.86 73.20
C ASP A 815 -20.52 53.25 72.33
N GLU A 816 -19.29 53.07 72.82
CA GLU A 816 -18.10 53.37 72.03
C GLU A 816 -17.87 52.34 70.92
N ASN A 817 -18.08 51.04 71.18
CA ASN A 817 -17.99 50.04 70.11
C ASN A 817 -19.08 50.24 69.05
N LEU A 818 -20.32 50.49 69.48
CA LEU A 818 -21.42 50.80 68.58
C LEU A 818 -21.07 51.99 67.67
N LYS A 819 -20.52 53.08 68.21
CA LYS A 819 -20.09 54.24 67.42
C LYS A 819 -19.03 53.90 66.37
N VAL A 820 -18.09 53.02 66.70
CA VAL A 820 -17.01 52.62 65.77
C VAL A 820 -17.55 51.73 64.66
N LEU A 821 -18.32 50.69 65.00
CA LEU A 821 -18.92 49.78 64.03
C LEU A 821 -19.92 50.48 63.10
N ASP A 822 -20.73 51.36 63.66
CA ASP A 822 -21.70 52.15 62.90
C ASP A 822 -20.99 53.08 61.91
N LYS A 823 -19.93 53.77 62.35
CA LYS A 823 -19.10 54.59 61.46
C LYS A 823 -18.48 53.76 60.32
N ARG A 824 -17.96 52.58 60.62
CA ARG A 824 -17.27 51.72 59.64
C ARG A 824 -18.23 51.14 58.60
N LEU A 825 -19.38 50.64 59.03
CA LEU A 825 -20.42 50.12 58.12
C LEU A 825 -21.01 51.23 57.25
N GLN A 826 -21.13 52.45 57.78
CA GLN A 826 -21.53 53.63 57.01
C GLN A 826 -20.46 54.03 55.98
N GLU A 827 -19.17 53.99 56.33
CA GLU A 827 -18.06 54.24 55.39
C GLU A 827 -18.02 53.19 54.26
N ASP A 828 -18.18 51.90 54.58
CA ASP A 828 -18.26 50.81 53.59
C ASP A 828 -19.45 50.99 52.63
N LEU A 829 -20.65 51.30 53.15
CA LEU A 829 -21.83 51.58 52.34
C LEU A 829 -21.63 52.78 51.41
N ASN A 830 -20.90 53.80 51.86
CA ASN A 830 -20.61 54.99 51.07
C ASN A 830 -19.53 54.77 50.00
N SER A 831 -18.69 53.74 50.15
CA SER A 831 -17.58 53.41 49.24
C SER A 831 -17.96 52.47 48.07
N ARG A 832 -19.16 51.85 48.10
CA ARG A 832 -19.63 50.96 47.02
C ARG A 832 -19.98 51.74 45.75
N GLU A 833 -19.52 51.26 44.59
CA GLU A 833 -19.81 51.86 43.27
C GLU A 833 -21.32 51.88 42.96
N ASP A 834 -22.05 50.84 43.38
CA ASP A 834 -23.52 50.74 43.28
C ASP A 834 -24.21 51.17 44.59
N LYS A 835 -24.61 52.45 44.66
CA LYS A 835 -25.33 52.97 45.83
C LYS A 835 -26.74 52.37 45.92
N PRO A 836 -27.19 51.90 47.11
CA PRO A 836 -28.52 51.32 47.25
C PRO A 836 -29.62 52.36 47.00
N LYS A 837 -30.69 51.95 46.28
CA LYS A 837 -31.81 52.82 45.86
C LYS A 837 -32.49 53.59 46.99
N ASN A 838 -32.40 53.10 48.23
CA ASN A 838 -32.88 53.79 49.42
C ASN A 838 -31.78 53.82 50.49
N LEU A 839 -30.86 54.79 50.33
CA LEU A 839 -29.71 54.98 51.21
C LEU A 839 -30.12 55.11 52.68
N LYS A 840 -31.26 55.74 52.96
CA LYS A 840 -31.76 55.94 54.32
C LYS A 840 -32.15 54.62 55.00
N LYS A 841 -32.74 53.69 54.22
CA LYS A 841 -33.05 52.34 54.69
C LYS A 841 -31.78 51.51 54.88
N ALA A 842 -30.84 51.60 53.95
CA ALA A 842 -29.56 50.88 54.04
C ALA A 842 -28.69 51.37 55.21
N LEU A 843 -28.69 52.67 55.50
CA LEU A 843 -28.01 53.25 56.67
C LEU A 843 -28.68 52.79 57.97
N GLN A 844 -30.01 52.68 58.00
CA GLN A 844 -30.73 52.15 59.16
C GLN A 844 -30.44 50.66 59.36
N GLU A 845 -30.45 49.85 58.29
CA GLU A 845 -30.12 48.43 58.34
C GLU A 845 -28.66 48.20 58.78
N ALA A 846 -27.73 49.06 58.36
CA ALA A 846 -26.34 49.04 58.82
C ALA A 846 -26.18 49.43 60.29
N HIS A 847 -26.92 50.43 60.76
CA HIS A 847 -26.95 50.80 62.17
C HIS A 847 -27.52 49.66 63.03
N ASP A 848 -28.61 49.03 62.59
CA ASP A 848 -29.22 47.89 63.27
C ASP A 848 -28.25 46.68 63.30
N GLU A 849 -27.49 46.45 62.22
CA GLU A 849 -26.43 45.45 62.18
C GLU A 849 -25.26 45.78 63.12
N ALA A 850 -24.83 47.03 63.17
CA ALA A 850 -23.81 47.51 64.12
C ALA A 850 -24.25 47.28 65.57
N LEU A 851 -25.53 47.56 65.85
CA LEU A 851 -26.18 47.36 67.14
C LEU A 851 -26.12 45.88 67.55
N MET A 852 -26.54 45.00 66.66
CA MET A 852 -26.57 43.55 66.87
C MET A 852 -25.17 42.96 67.08
N ARG A 853 -24.20 43.36 66.25
CA ARG A 853 -22.80 42.92 66.37
C ARG A 853 -22.16 43.41 67.67
N SER A 854 -22.41 44.66 68.06
CA SER A 854 -21.91 45.23 69.33
C SER A 854 -22.45 44.45 70.53
N LEU A 855 -23.73 44.07 70.47
CA LEU A 855 -24.38 43.31 71.54
C LEU A 855 -23.90 41.86 71.59
N GLU A 856 -23.77 41.19 70.45
CA GLU A 856 -23.23 39.83 70.38
C GLU A 856 -21.80 39.77 70.90
N GLY A 857 -20.96 40.74 70.52
CA GLY A 857 -19.59 40.86 71.03
C GLY A 857 -19.55 41.15 72.53
N LEU A 858 -20.43 42.02 73.05
CA LEU A 858 -20.56 42.26 74.51
C LEU A 858 -20.96 40.98 75.25
N ILE A 859 -21.87 40.19 74.69
CA ILE A 859 -22.30 38.91 75.26
C ILE A 859 -21.14 37.90 75.26
N ARG A 860 -20.39 37.77 74.16
CA ARG A 860 -19.21 36.88 74.08
C ARG A 860 -18.12 37.29 75.08
N PHE A 861 -17.93 38.59 75.28
CA PHE A 861 -17.05 39.13 76.32
C PHE A 861 -17.52 38.74 77.73
N CYS A 862 -18.83 38.88 78.02
CA CYS A 862 -19.43 38.45 79.29
C CYS A 862 -19.41 36.92 79.52
N ILE A 863 -19.59 36.10 78.48
CA ILE A 863 -19.45 34.63 78.55
C ILE A 863 -18.03 34.27 78.99
N SER A 864 -17.03 34.89 78.36
CA SER A 864 -15.62 34.65 78.64
C SER A 864 -15.25 35.03 80.08
N LEU A 865 -15.91 36.05 80.64
CA LEU A 865 -15.83 36.45 82.05
C LEU A 865 -16.43 35.41 83.02
N GLY A 866 -17.62 34.88 82.71
CA GLY A 866 -18.35 33.94 83.59
C GLY A 866 -17.66 32.58 83.77
N VAL A 867 -16.98 32.09 82.73
CA VAL A 867 -16.27 30.80 82.71
C VAL A 867 -14.91 30.85 83.44
N SER A 868 -14.47 32.03 83.89
CA SER A 868 -13.18 32.21 84.59
C SER A 868 -13.23 31.80 86.08
N ASN A 869 -12.18 31.15 86.58
CA ASN A 869 -11.96 30.80 88.01
C ASN A 869 -11.49 32.00 88.87
N ALA A 870 -11.96 33.22 88.60
CA ALA A 870 -11.66 34.39 89.44
C ALA A 870 -12.30 34.26 90.84
N GLU A 871 -11.66 34.82 91.88
CA GLU A 871 -12.19 34.84 93.25
C GLU A 871 -13.64 35.36 93.29
N GLU A 872 -14.49 34.72 94.09
CA GLU A 872 -15.93 35.02 94.19
C GLU A 872 -16.18 36.47 94.70
N SER A 873 -15.23 37.00 95.47
CA SER A 873 -15.16 38.41 95.91
C SER A 873 -14.93 39.39 94.74
N PHE A 874 -14.27 38.95 93.68
CA PHE A 874 -13.94 39.71 92.47
C PHE A 874 -15.11 39.74 91.50
N LYS A 875 -15.82 38.60 91.36
CA LYS A 875 -17.11 38.52 90.66
C LYS A 875 -18.17 39.40 91.33
N GLN A 876 -18.13 39.55 92.65
CA GLN A 876 -18.97 40.46 93.45
C GLN A 876 -18.55 41.94 93.42
N LYS A 877 -17.40 42.32 92.85
CA LYS A 877 -16.95 43.72 92.72
C LYS A 877 -17.11 44.29 91.32
N LEU A 878 -16.94 43.46 90.29
CA LEU A 878 -17.25 43.82 88.89
C LEU A 878 -18.75 43.76 88.59
N CYS A 879 -19.49 42.93 89.32
CA CYS A 879 -20.93 43.08 89.49
C CYS A 879 -21.13 43.91 90.76
N TYR A 880 -21.53 45.17 90.62
CA TYR A 880 -21.93 46.05 91.72
C TYR A 880 -22.80 45.32 92.77
N ASP A 881 -22.80 45.80 94.02
CA ASP A 881 -23.25 45.20 95.31
C ASP A 881 -24.55 44.34 95.34
N SER A 882 -25.27 44.18 94.23
CA SER A 882 -26.28 43.16 94.00
C SER A 882 -26.35 42.72 92.53
N VAL A 883 -26.61 41.42 92.27
CA VAL A 883 -26.93 40.85 90.93
C VAL A 883 -28.03 41.64 90.19
N SER A 884 -28.87 42.40 90.92
CA SER A 884 -29.87 43.30 90.35
C SER A 884 -29.32 44.46 89.51
N GLU A 885 -28.07 44.90 89.64
CA GLU A 885 -27.57 46.06 88.88
C GLU A 885 -27.06 45.72 87.46
N LEU A 886 -26.47 44.52 87.28
CA LEU A 886 -26.13 44.01 85.93
C LEU A 886 -27.42 43.74 85.13
N ASP A 887 -28.45 43.20 85.80
CA ASP A 887 -29.81 43.04 85.27
C ASP A 887 -30.35 44.38 84.75
N TYR A 888 -30.20 45.46 85.52
CA TYR A 888 -30.67 46.79 85.13
C TYR A 888 -29.89 47.36 83.94
N THR A 889 -28.57 47.11 83.84
CA THR A 889 -27.72 47.70 82.80
C THR A 889 -27.94 47.03 81.44
N LEU A 890 -28.00 45.69 81.37
CA LEU A 890 -28.33 44.98 80.14
C LEU A 890 -29.76 45.26 79.69
N VAL A 891 -30.71 45.32 80.65
CA VAL A 891 -32.09 45.72 80.36
C VAL A 891 -32.16 47.18 79.91
N ALA A 892 -31.34 48.09 80.46
CA ALA A 892 -31.26 49.48 80.02
C ALA A 892 -30.73 49.60 78.59
N ILE A 893 -29.62 48.92 78.25
CA ILE A 893 -29.06 48.91 76.87
C ILE A 893 -30.08 48.34 75.88
N LEU A 894 -30.71 47.22 76.23
CA LEU A 894 -31.77 46.62 75.40
C LEU A 894 -32.99 47.54 75.26
N ASN A 895 -33.40 48.23 76.32
CA ASN A 895 -34.53 49.15 76.30
C ASN A 895 -34.23 50.45 75.55
N ASP A 896 -33.01 51.00 75.64
CA ASP A 896 -32.64 52.26 75.02
C ASP A 896 -32.37 52.12 73.53
N HIS A 897 -31.79 51.00 73.10
CA HIS A 897 -31.34 50.83 71.72
C HIS A 897 -32.19 49.87 70.87
N PHE A 898 -32.86 48.85 71.44
CA PHE A 898 -33.49 47.76 70.67
C PHE A 898 -35.03 47.80 70.64
N LYS A 899 -35.66 49.00 70.69
CA LYS A 899 -37.13 49.13 70.75
C LYS A 899 -37.88 48.49 69.56
N ASN A 900 -37.24 48.36 68.40
CA ASN A 900 -37.88 47.92 67.13
C ASN A 900 -37.43 46.53 66.63
N LEU A 901 -36.39 45.91 67.19
CA LEU A 901 -35.77 44.66 66.72
C LEU A 901 -36.25 43.43 67.52
N LYS A 902 -37.57 43.21 67.57
CA LYS A 902 -38.20 42.20 68.45
C LYS A 902 -37.77 40.75 68.15
N LYS A 903 -37.47 40.43 66.89
CA LYS A 903 -37.19 39.06 66.44
C LYS A 903 -35.75 38.66 66.77
N GLU A 904 -34.79 39.56 66.55
CA GLU A 904 -33.39 39.35 66.88
C GLU A 904 -33.15 39.29 68.39
N VAL A 905 -33.81 40.14 69.19
CA VAL A 905 -33.75 40.11 70.67
C VAL A 905 -34.22 38.76 71.23
N PHE A 906 -35.16 38.09 70.54
CA PHE A 906 -35.63 36.76 70.94
C PHE A 906 -34.60 35.66 70.66
N VAL A 907 -33.87 35.73 69.55
CA VAL A 907 -32.77 34.81 69.24
C VAL A 907 -31.63 34.98 70.24
N LEU A 908 -31.29 36.23 70.57
CA LEU A 908 -30.30 36.57 71.60
C LEU A 908 -30.66 36.03 72.99
N SER A 909 -31.96 36.02 73.35
CA SER A 909 -32.42 35.44 74.61
C SER A 909 -32.12 33.94 74.75
N HIS A 910 -32.09 33.20 73.63
CA HIS A 910 -31.70 31.79 73.64
C HIS A 910 -30.21 31.61 73.91
N THR A 911 -29.37 32.48 73.35
CA THR A 911 -27.92 32.48 73.60
C THR A 911 -27.60 32.89 75.03
N LEU A 912 -28.30 33.90 75.58
CA LEU A 912 -28.19 34.35 76.98
C LEU A 912 -28.62 33.29 77.99
N LYS A 913 -29.53 32.38 77.60
CA LYS A 913 -30.01 31.27 78.44
C LYS A 913 -28.91 30.29 78.86
N ILE A 914 -27.83 30.23 78.09
CA ILE A 914 -26.64 29.41 78.36
C ILE A 914 -25.84 29.98 79.56
N ILE A 915 -25.97 31.29 79.83
CA ILE A 915 -25.18 32.04 80.81
C ILE A 915 -25.95 32.19 82.12
N ASP A 916 -27.17 32.74 82.04
CA ASP A 916 -28.04 32.93 83.19
C ASP A 916 -29.52 32.83 82.75
N PRO A 917 -30.22 31.76 83.15
CA PRO A 917 -31.61 31.55 82.76
C PRO A 917 -32.56 32.60 83.34
N VAL A 918 -32.23 33.27 84.45
CA VAL A 918 -33.06 34.30 85.10
C VAL A 918 -33.05 35.60 84.28
N ILE A 919 -31.87 35.99 83.77
CA ILE A 919 -31.71 37.19 82.93
C ILE A 919 -32.45 37.01 81.59
N ALA A 920 -32.27 35.84 80.95
CA ALA A 920 -32.96 35.52 79.71
C ALA A 920 -34.49 35.57 79.87
N GLU A 921 -35.02 35.10 81.00
CA GLU A 921 -36.45 35.13 81.31
C GLU A 921 -36.94 36.58 81.60
N LYS A 922 -36.17 37.42 82.31
CA LYS A 922 -36.51 38.83 82.55
C LYS A 922 -36.52 39.68 81.27
N VAL A 923 -35.53 39.51 80.38
CA VAL A 923 -35.48 40.17 79.07
C VAL A 923 -36.70 39.78 78.24
N LYS A 924 -37.06 38.49 78.23
CA LYS A 924 -38.25 37.97 77.56
C LYS A 924 -39.55 38.53 78.17
N GLN A 925 -39.63 38.68 79.50
CA GLN A 925 -40.80 39.21 80.22
C GLN A 925 -41.01 40.72 80.04
N ASN A 926 -39.94 41.53 80.03
CA ASN A 926 -40.06 42.99 79.85
C ASN A 926 -40.54 43.38 78.44
N PHE A 927 -40.05 42.70 77.39
CA PHE A 927 -40.49 42.94 76.02
C PHE A 927 -41.89 42.39 75.72
N SER A 928 -42.40 41.45 76.53
CA SER A 928 -43.78 40.95 76.43
C SER A 928 -44.79 41.78 77.24
N LYS A 929 -44.37 42.50 78.31
CA LYS A 929 -45.27 43.31 79.17
C LYS A 929 -45.67 44.69 78.60
N LYS A 930 -44.92 45.26 77.65
CA LYS A 930 -45.30 46.54 76.99
C LYS A 930 -46.36 46.39 75.88
N ALA A 931 -46.90 45.19 75.67
CA ALA A 931 -47.90 44.89 74.64
C ALA A 931 -49.37 44.96 75.15
N VAL A 932 -49.61 45.44 76.38
CA VAL A 932 -50.96 45.50 76.98
C VAL A 932 -51.32 46.92 77.40
N SER A 933 -51.42 47.84 76.44
CA SER A 933 -52.28 49.03 76.54
C SER A 933 -52.34 49.74 75.18
N GLU A 934 -53.10 49.17 74.25
CA GLU A 934 -53.82 49.87 73.17
C GLU A 934 -54.55 48.79 72.37
N ASN A 935 -55.76 48.46 72.85
CA ASN A 935 -56.83 47.93 72.00
C ASN A 935 -57.84 49.07 71.90
N PRO A 936 -58.39 49.34 70.70
CA PRO A 936 -59.78 48.94 70.54
C PRO A 936 -60.13 48.38 69.15
N ASP A 937 -61.00 47.36 69.22
CA ASP A 937 -62.17 47.13 68.38
C ASP A 937 -62.07 46.43 67.01
N ASN A 938 -62.76 45.27 67.01
CA ASN A 938 -63.67 44.73 65.99
C ASN A 938 -63.02 44.23 64.67
N GLN A 939 -63.41 43.09 64.09
CA GLN A 939 -64.68 42.38 64.14
C GLN A 939 -64.46 40.96 63.55
N ASP A 940 -65.20 40.00 64.10
CA ASP A 940 -65.92 38.93 63.40
C ASP A 940 -65.22 37.85 62.54
N GLN A 941 -65.41 36.63 63.07
CA GLN A 941 -66.22 35.54 62.50
C GLN A 941 -65.54 34.28 61.92
N ASP A 942 -65.89 33.19 62.62
CA ASP A 942 -66.39 31.91 62.10
C ASP A 942 -65.41 30.95 61.41
N ASN A 943 -65.07 29.82 62.04
CA ASN A 943 -65.85 28.57 62.18
C ASN A 943 -65.11 27.51 61.33
N THR A 944 -64.91 26.25 61.70
CA THR A 944 -65.49 25.42 62.74
C THR A 944 -64.59 24.18 62.91
N LYS A 945 -64.33 23.86 64.18
CA LYS A 945 -64.55 22.54 64.82
C LYS A 945 -64.20 21.24 64.08
N GLY A 946 -63.43 20.43 64.80
CA GLY A 946 -63.65 18.98 64.91
C GLY A 946 -62.43 18.23 65.42
N LYS A 947 -62.08 18.32 66.72
CA LYS A 947 -62.45 17.34 67.78
C LYS A 947 -61.92 15.92 67.45
N LYS A 948 -61.27 15.18 68.34
CA LYS A 948 -61.24 15.19 69.81
C LYS A 948 -60.17 14.16 70.24
N SER A 949 -59.29 14.51 71.17
CA SER A 949 -59.34 14.04 72.58
C SER A 949 -58.43 12.84 72.84
N LYS A 950 -57.78 12.66 74.00
CA LYS A 950 -57.94 13.34 75.29
C LYS A 950 -56.88 12.78 76.27
N LEU A 951 -56.72 13.51 77.38
CA LEU A 951 -56.35 13.07 78.73
C LEU A 951 -54.89 12.59 78.97
N LEU A 952 -54.22 12.89 80.09
CA LEU A 952 -54.40 13.83 81.20
C LEU A 952 -53.23 13.65 82.18
N GLY A 953 -52.81 14.75 82.80
CA GLY A 953 -52.24 14.79 84.16
C GLY A 953 -50.76 14.47 84.31
N LEU A 954 -50.06 14.91 85.35
CA LEU A 954 -50.29 15.90 86.41
C LEU A 954 -49.03 15.83 87.31
N PHE A 955 -48.65 16.98 87.88
CA PHE A 955 -47.89 17.15 89.13
C PHE A 955 -46.37 16.92 89.23
N LYS A 956 -45.72 18.00 89.73
CA LYS A 956 -44.65 18.09 90.76
C LYS A 956 -43.45 17.14 90.57
N LYS A 957 -42.25 17.65 90.34
CA LYS A 957 -41.47 18.50 91.25
C LYS A 957 -40.33 19.15 90.47
#